data_AF-A0A1E7HYX5-F1
#
_entry.id   AF-A0A1E7HYX5-F1
#
_cell.length_a   1.000
_cell.length_b   1.000
_cell.length_c   1.000
_cell.angle_alpha   90.00
_cell.angle_beta   90.00
_cell.angle_gamma   90.00
#
_symmetry.space_group_name_H-M   'P 1'
#
loop_
_entity.id
_entity.type
_entity.pdbx_description
1 polymer ?
#
loop_
_entity_poly.entity_id
_entity_poly.type
_entity_poly.pdbx_seq_one_letter_code
_entity_poly.pdbx_strand_id
1 'polypeptide(L)'
;MKLHNMDFEYIADDRLPEKKLEELIKYISRPSASISKIAVYGMAEAGQKVSARLLNDNIVELIACIDVRQEVVGVDQVITRPDELHKFTDIDLVINTAPPQYVFEINSFILSENSNVDILNLYDLEAFVLDERNWDYSYRILVQNDGLTGVLAEYHKDIAKSINQQIDDVLQKIKKTRIVSSKDILEELVSEQKCLGRFLDEKLDEAAHSGVRSVENLLDLAEKFPFFVIARDAAAVLLVKKGLFLDAVKAFEPTIEMYPCCRFSLQKLSELHALSGRLKDSIKFARKGLYYFPDSYELKELLGSLEHGELSDIKDKWNVREVRPALKSRKVRLRCAVPIWGKEFIKIFMEFGLSSLLASGNIPYAAKEYDVCFDIYSYKEEFESIKSYPQWDILQSLVPVRLIDIDSVMENFADRFPFSNKYSCMSICQNHALHQSAEDRRVLFLPLGDFSFSNHFLKNALAKLDRGYDTVFASGLRASLQKIREKINSGLRKGNIFEASTDAFSRAGIESMHPFSSLAKKEEFSPITPNYFVYDDASCVMYSIFGNNPLFIHPSKFVLQMDTTLDADLPYRATDGGLGRYTFADDNEEMLLFEIVDGTEELDRYVKRNRNLNECIYWLYGRTDPLSRYFGTRMMMYNKNGTGESSCATFRKFIQDSLDFVL
;
A
#
# COMPACT_ATOMS: atom_id res chain seq x y z
N MET A 1 -2.15 -39.33 -11.69
CA MET A 1 -1.93 -37.89 -11.54
C MET A 1 -2.95 -37.12 -12.34
N LYS A 2 -4.05 -36.82 -11.66
CA LYS A 2 -5.11 -35.96 -12.14
C LYS A 2 -5.22 -34.82 -11.13
N LEU A 3 -5.06 -33.61 -11.63
CA LEU A 3 -5.52 -32.43 -10.92
C LEU A 3 -7.02 -32.34 -11.18
N HIS A 4 -7.81 -32.35 -10.11
CA HIS A 4 -9.25 -32.22 -10.15
C HIS A 4 -9.65 -30.89 -9.51
N ASN A 5 -10.70 -30.26 -10.03
CA ASN A 5 -11.28 -29.04 -9.46
C ASN A 5 -12.78 -29.26 -9.25
N MET A 6 -13.31 -28.82 -8.10
CA MET A 6 -14.75 -28.81 -7.81
C MET A 6 -15.43 -27.52 -8.28
N ASP A 7 -14.65 -26.48 -8.60
CA ASP A 7 -15.10 -25.16 -9.05
C ASP A 7 -16.13 -24.53 -8.10
N PHE A 8 -15.88 -24.62 -6.78
CA PHE A 8 -16.71 -23.95 -5.79
C PHE A 8 -16.33 -22.47 -5.68
N GLU A 9 -17.35 -21.61 -5.55
CA GLU A 9 -17.14 -20.21 -5.20
C GLU A 9 -16.46 -20.10 -3.83
N TYR A 10 -15.43 -19.26 -3.74
CA TYR A 10 -14.77 -18.97 -2.47
C TYR A 10 -15.51 -17.87 -1.70
N ILE A 11 -16.08 -18.25 -0.56
CA ILE A 11 -16.79 -17.32 0.34
C ILE A 11 -15.96 -17.20 1.62
N ALA A 12 -15.39 -16.02 1.88
CA ALA A 12 -14.46 -15.83 2.99
C ALA A 12 -15.08 -16.12 4.38
N ASP A 13 -16.37 -15.80 4.54
CA ASP A 13 -17.14 -15.92 5.78
C ASP A 13 -17.76 -17.32 6.00
N ASP A 14 -17.83 -18.14 4.95
CA ASP A 14 -18.29 -19.53 5.00
C ASP A 14 -17.54 -20.31 3.92
N ARG A 15 -16.31 -20.73 4.25
CA ARG A 15 -15.36 -21.23 3.25
C ARG A 15 -15.83 -22.52 2.56
N LEU A 16 -16.79 -23.23 3.14
CA LEU A 16 -17.42 -24.38 2.50
C LEU A 16 -18.85 -24.52 3.03
N PRO A 17 -19.84 -23.92 2.35
CA PRO A 17 -21.23 -24.04 2.77
C PRO A 17 -21.69 -25.50 2.73
N GLU A 18 -22.61 -25.88 3.61
CA GLU A 18 -23.05 -27.27 3.80
C GLU A 18 -23.47 -27.96 2.49
N LYS A 19 -24.15 -27.23 1.61
CA LYS A 19 -24.53 -27.73 0.28
C LYS A 19 -23.32 -28.16 -0.56
N LYS A 20 -22.23 -27.39 -0.51
CA LYS A 20 -20.99 -27.67 -1.23
C LYS A 20 -20.20 -28.81 -0.59
N LEU A 21 -20.25 -28.93 0.74
CA LEU A 21 -19.72 -30.09 1.44
C LEU A 21 -20.40 -31.38 0.96
N GLU A 22 -21.72 -31.42 0.89
CA GLU A 22 -22.44 -32.62 0.43
C GLU A 22 -22.21 -32.91 -1.08
N GLU A 23 -22.03 -31.88 -1.92
CA GLU A 23 -21.60 -32.06 -3.31
C GLU A 23 -20.20 -32.72 -3.40
N LEU A 24 -19.27 -32.31 -2.55
CA LEU A 24 -17.93 -32.90 -2.43
C LEU A 24 -18.00 -34.36 -1.98
N ILE A 25 -18.75 -34.68 -0.93
CA ILE A 25 -18.90 -36.07 -0.46
C ILE A 25 -19.48 -36.95 -1.56
N LYS A 26 -20.52 -36.48 -2.25
CA LYS A 26 -21.10 -37.21 -3.39
C LYS A 26 -20.10 -37.43 -4.53
N TYR A 27 -19.15 -36.52 -4.74
CA TYR A 27 -18.11 -36.68 -5.76
C TYR A 27 -17.14 -37.80 -5.40
N ILE A 28 -16.64 -37.82 -4.16
CA ILE A 28 -15.65 -38.82 -3.71
C ILE A 28 -16.26 -40.22 -3.51
N SER A 29 -17.54 -40.32 -3.14
CA SER A 29 -18.20 -41.62 -2.92
C SER A 29 -18.66 -42.33 -4.21
N ARG A 30 -18.33 -41.82 -5.40
CA ARG A 30 -18.78 -42.43 -6.67
C ARG A 30 -18.11 -43.81 -6.85
N PRO A 31 -18.87 -44.88 -7.16
CA PRO A 31 -18.34 -46.26 -7.27
C PRO A 31 -17.21 -46.47 -8.28
N SER A 32 -17.02 -45.54 -9.23
CA SER A 32 -15.93 -45.59 -10.21
C SER A 32 -14.61 -45.00 -9.69
N ALA A 33 -14.61 -44.37 -8.52
CA ALA A 33 -13.41 -43.85 -7.87
C ALA A 33 -12.82 -44.96 -7.01
N SER A 34 -11.67 -45.51 -7.36
CA SER A 34 -10.91 -46.44 -6.52
C SER A 34 -10.26 -45.75 -5.30
N ILE A 35 -10.77 -44.57 -4.92
CA ILE A 35 -10.19 -43.67 -3.94
C ILE A 35 -10.63 -44.16 -2.57
N SER A 36 -9.73 -44.84 -1.88
CA SER A 36 -10.01 -45.46 -0.59
C SER A 36 -9.37 -44.65 0.54
N LYS A 37 -8.29 -43.93 0.25
CA LYS A 37 -7.44 -43.27 1.25
C LYS A 37 -7.25 -41.79 0.92
N ILE A 38 -7.79 -40.92 1.77
CA ILE A 38 -7.83 -39.46 1.56
C ILE A 38 -6.99 -38.75 2.61
N ALA A 39 -6.29 -37.70 2.22
CA ALA A 39 -5.77 -36.69 3.12
C ALA A 39 -6.43 -35.33 2.87
N VAL A 40 -6.54 -34.50 3.91
CA VAL A 40 -7.08 -33.13 3.81
C VAL A 40 -5.97 -32.14 4.11
N TYR A 41 -5.70 -31.22 3.18
CA TYR A 41 -4.75 -30.14 3.36
C TYR A 41 -5.47 -28.82 3.65
N GLY A 42 -5.01 -28.09 4.68
CA GLY A 42 -5.53 -26.79 5.10
C GLY A 42 -6.63 -26.89 6.15
N MET A 43 -6.27 -27.06 7.41
CA MET A 43 -7.18 -27.32 8.53
C MET A 43 -7.81 -26.05 9.14
N ALA A 44 -8.07 -25.06 8.28
CA ALA A 44 -9.00 -23.97 8.60
C ALA A 44 -10.46 -24.50 8.59
N GLU A 45 -11.44 -23.58 8.58
CA GLU A 45 -12.88 -23.92 8.63
C GLU A 45 -13.30 -24.99 7.60
N ALA A 46 -12.94 -24.84 6.32
CA ALA A 46 -13.30 -25.80 5.28
C ALA A 46 -12.67 -27.18 5.50
N GLY A 47 -11.36 -27.23 5.81
CA GLY A 47 -10.67 -28.49 6.13
C GLY A 47 -11.27 -29.20 7.33
N GLN A 48 -11.64 -28.46 8.39
CA GLN A 48 -12.31 -29.02 9.56
C GLN A 48 -13.68 -29.62 9.22
N LYS A 49 -14.49 -28.89 8.42
CA LYS A 49 -15.80 -29.39 7.94
C LYS A 49 -15.64 -30.69 7.13
N VAL A 50 -14.69 -30.72 6.19
CA VAL A 50 -14.40 -31.91 5.38
C VAL A 50 -13.94 -33.06 6.27
N SER A 51 -12.92 -32.86 7.10
CA SER A 51 -12.36 -33.93 7.94
C SER A 51 -13.38 -34.50 8.93
N ALA A 52 -14.19 -33.64 9.57
CA ALA A 52 -15.26 -34.09 10.47
C ALA A 52 -16.33 -34.92 9.74
N ARG A 53 -16.66 -34.54 8.50
CA ARG A 53 -17.63 -35.27 7.67
C ARG A 53 -17.08 -36.61 7.18
N LEU A 54 -15.79 -36.69 6.85
CA LEU A 54 -15.12 -37.91 6.40
C LEU A 54 -14.90 -38.93 7.52
N LEU A 55 -14.63 -38.49 8.76
CA LEU A 55 -14.50 -39.40 9.91
C LEU A 55 -15.75 -40.23 10.18
N ASN A 56 -16.92 -39.74 9.76
CA ASN A 56 -18.20 -40.42 9.94
C ASN A 56 -18.63 -41.21 8.69
N ASP A 57 -17.79 -41.27 7.66
CA ASP A 57 -18.10 -41.93 6.39
C ASP A 57 -17.43 -43.31 6.31
N ASN A 58 -18.20 -44.34 5.95
CA ASN A 58 -17.67 -45.71 5.87
C ASN A 58 -17.09 -46.05 4.48
N ILE A 59 -17.18 -45.13 3.51
CA ILE A 59 -16.79 -45.37 2.11
C ILE A 59 -15.32 -45.00 1.88
N VAL A 60 -14.77 -44.05 2.64
CA VAL A 60 -13.43 -43.52 2.47
C VAL A 60 -12.70 -43.46 3.81
N GLU A 61 -11.40 -43.72 3.80
CA GLU A 61 -10.52 -43.69 4.97
C GLU A 61 -9.76 -42.35 5.00
N LEU A 62 -9.98 -41.53 6.03
CA LEU A 62 -9.20 -40.31 6.26
C LEU A 62 -7.87 -40.67 6.93
N ILE A 63 -6.77 -40.56 6.17
CA ILE A 63 -5.43 -40.98 6.59
C ILE A 63 -4.67 -39.86 7.32
N ALA A 64 -4.82 -38.61 6.88
CA ALA A 64 -4.06 -37.49 7.41
C ALA A 64 -4.82 -36.16 7.31
N CYS A 65 -4.60 -35.29 8.30
CA CYS A 65 -4.97 -33.89 8.30
C CYS A 65 -3.69 -33.06 8.30
N ILE A 66 -3.49 -32.22 7.29
CA ILE A 66 -2.21 -31.54 7.02
C ILE A 66 -2.41 -30.03 7.11
N ASP A 67 -1.61 -29.34 7.92
CA ASP A 67 -1.58 -27.86 7.97
C ASP A 67 -0.19 -27.38 8.41
N VAL A 68 0.21 -26.21 7.90
CA VAL A 68 1.45 -25.54 8.33
C VAL A 68 1.34 -25.04 9.78
N ARG A 69 0.12 -24.80 10.27
CA ARG A 69 -0.19 -24.25 11.60
C ARG A 69 -0.53 -25.39 12.55
N GLN A 70 0.32 -25.63 13.54
CA GLN A 70 0.08 -26.64 14.57
C GLN A 70 -0.96 -26.21 15.62
N GLU A 71 -1.15 -24.89 15.80
CA GLU A 71 -1.99 -24.30 16.85
C GLU A 71 -3.46 -24.14 16.43
N VAL A 72 -3.73 -24.17 15.13
CA VAL A 72 -5.08 -24.08 14.59
C VAL A 72 -5.62 -25.49 14.59
N VAL A 73 -6.35 -25.88 15.64
CA VAL A 73 -7.51 -26.81 15.62
C VAL A 73 -7.91 -27.21 17.05
N GLY A 74 -9.20 -27.02 17.38
CA GLY A 74 -9.85 -27.49 18.61
C GLY A 74 -10.56 -28.84 18.44
N VAL A 75 -9.94 -29.78 17.71
CA VAL A 75 -10.51 -31.10 17.35
C VAL A 75 -9.50 -32.18 17.73
N ASP A 76 -9.96 -33.37 18.14
CA ASP A 76 -9.16 -34.54 18.55
C ASP A 76 -8.29 -35.16 17.42
N GLN A 77 -8.05 -34.44 16.32
CA GLN A 77 -7.29 -34.92 15.18
C GLN A 77 -5.82 -34.52 15.28
N VAL A 78 -4.92 -35.47 14.99
CA VAL A 78 -3.48 -35.20 14.91
C VAL A 78 -3.18 -34.46 13.60
N ILE A 79 -2.73 -33.21 13.71
CA ILE A 79 -2.28 -32.43 12.56
C ILE A 79 -0.85 -32.83 12.20
N THR A 80 -0.69 -33.32 10.98
CA THR A 80 0.60 -33.63 10.38
C THR A 80 1.18 -32.38 9.73
N ARG A 81 2.49 -32.16 9.89
CA ARG A 81 3.16 -31.10 9.15
C ARG A 81 3.25 -31.44 7.66
N PRO A 82 3.21 -30.44 6.76
CA PRO A 82 3.29 -30.68 5.32
C PRO A 82 4.55 -31.44 4.89
N ASP A 83 5.70 -31.17 5.50
CA ASP A 83 6.98 -31.83 5.21
C ASP A 83 7.04 -33.30 5.64
N GLU A 84 5.95 -33.85 6.17
CA GLU A 84 5.82 -35.26 6.51
C GLU A 84 4.86 -36.00 5.58
N LEU A 85 4.35 -35.35 4.52
CA LEU A 85 3.43 -35.96 3.57
C LEU A 85 4.01 -37.21 2.89
N HIS A 86 5.32 -37.23 2.65
CA HIS A 86 6.04 -38.39 2.10
C HIS A 86 5.95 -39.65 3.00
N LYS A 87 5.57 -39.53 4.27
CA LYS A 87 5.39 -40.68 5.18
C LYS A 87 4.13 -41.49 4.87
N PHE A 88 3.20 -40.92 4.09
CA PHE A 88 1.93 -41.54 3.76
C PHE A 88 1.94 -42.03 2.31
N THR A 89 2.55 -43.18 2.08
CA THR A 89 2.74 -43.77 0.73
C THR A 89 1.43 -44.23 0.08
N ASP A 90 0.39 -44.41 0.88
CA ASP A 90 -0.88 -45.02 0.46
C ASP A 90 -2.00 -43.98 0.22
N ILE A 91 -1.70 -42.68 0.17
CA ILE A 91 -2.72 -41.67 -0.13
C ILE A 91 -3.09 -41.76 -1.61
N ASP A 92 -4.38 -41.95 -1.89
CA ASP A 92 -4.92 -41.91 -3.25
C ASP A 92 -5.21 -40.46 -3.68
N LEU A 93 -5.74 -39.65 -2.75
CA LEU A 93 -6.22 -38.28 -3.02
C LEU A 93 -5.88 -37.32 -1.88
N VAL A 94 -5.36 -36.14 -2.21
CA VAL A 94 -5.32 -34.99 -1.28
C VAL A 94 -6.42 -34.00 -1.65
N ILE A 95 -7.32 -33.71 -0.70
CA ILE A 95 -8.30 -32.62 -0.83
C ILE A 95 -7.62 -31.33 -0.37
N ASN A 96 -7.33 -30.43 -1.30
CA ASN A 96 -6.79 -29.12 -1.01
C ASN A 96 -7.93 -28.13 -0.70
N THR A 97 -8.06 -27.80 0.58
CA THR A 97 -9.10 -26.87 1.09
C THR A 97 -8.57 -25.47 1.35
N ALA A 98 -7.31 -25.22 1.01
CA ALA A 98 -6.69 -23.93 1.20
C ALA A 98 -7.32 -22.85 0.29
N PRO A 99 -7.34 -21.59 0.74
CA PRO A 99 -7.85 -20.49 -0.07
C PRO A 99 -7.21 -20.42 -1.47
N PRO A 100 -7.95 -19.95 -2.50
CA PRO A 100 -7.48 -19.87 -3.89
C PRO A 100 -6.09 -19.26 -4.04
N GLN A 101 -5.75 -18.25 -3.23
CA GLN A 101 -4.47 -17.55 -3.32
C GLN A 101 -3.23 -18.42 -3.02
N TYR A 102 -3.40 -19.61 -2.47
CA TYR A 102 -2.31 -20.53 -2.13
C TYR A 102 -2.30 -21.81 -2.96
N VAL A 103 -3.23 -21.96 -3.92
CA VAL A 103 -3.44 -23.23 -4.65
C VAL A 103 -2.18 -23.71 -5.37
N PHE A 104 -1.48 -22.84 -6.11
CA PHE A 104 -0.26 -23.24 -6.83
C PHE A 104 0.90 -23.61 -5.91
N GLU A 105 1.12 -22.83 -4.85
CA GLU A 105 2.18 -23.09 -3.86
C GLU A 105 1.96 -24.44 -3.18
N ILE A 106 0.74 -24.67 -2.69
CA ILE A 106 0.36 -25.90 -1.99
C ILE A 106 0.38 -27.10 -2.91
N ASN A 107 -0.14 -26.98 -4.14
CA ASN A 107 -0.13 -28.10 -5.08
C ASN A 107 1.30 -28.43 -5.52
N SER A 108 2.15 -27.42 -5.72
CA SER A 108 3.57 -27.63 -6.02
C SER A 108 4.27 -28.37 -4.88
N PHE A 109 3.95 -28.00 -3.64
CA PHE A 109 4.49 -28.64 -2.45
C PHE A 109 3.99 -30.10 -2.28
N ILE A 110 2.68 -30.34 -2.45
CA ILE A 110 2.11 -31.69 -2.38
C ILE A 110 2.78 -32.61 -3.41
N LEU A 111 2.93 -32.14 -4.65
CA LEU A 111 3.55 -32.92 -5.73
C LEU A 111 5.07 -33.12 -5.54
N SER A 112 5.76 -32.22 -4.83
CA SER A 112 7.18 -32.43 -4.49
C SER A 112 7.37 -33.49 -3.41
N GLU A 113 6.44 -33.61 -2.46
CA GLU A 113 6.48 -34.62 -1.40
C GLU A 113 5.94 -35.98 -1.86
N ASN A 114 4.93 -36.00 -2.73
CA ASN A 114 4.37 -37.22 -3.30
C ASN A 114 3.85 -36.98 -4.73
N SER A 115 4.66 -37.30 -5.73
CA SER A 115 4.33 -37.07 -7.14
C SER A 115 3.27 -38.02 -7.72
N ASN A 116 2.86 -39.06 -6.98
CA ASN A 116 1.90 -40.05 -7.45
C ASN A 116 0.45 -39.77 -6.99
N VAL A 117 0.25 -38.81 -6.08
CA VAL A 117 -1.06 -38.53 -5.50
C VAL A 117 -1.94 -37.71 -6.45
N ASP A 118 -3.23 -38.00 -6.49
CA ASP A 118 -4.19 -37.11 -7.13
C ASP A 118 -4.53 -35.95 -6.19
N ILE A 119 -4.85 -34.78 -6.74
CA ILE A 119 -5.18 -33.58 -5.95
C ILE A 119 -6.56 -33.10 -6.37
N LEU A 120 -7.43 -32.81 -5.39
CA LEU A 120 -8.73 -32.19 -5.58
C LEU A 120 -8.74 -30.79 -4.96
N ASN A 121 -8.71 -29.75 -5.80
CA ASN A 121 -8.93 -28.38 -5.35
C ASN A 121 -10.42 -28.13 -5.19
N LEU A 122 -10.80 -27.46 -4.10
CA LEU A 122 -12.20 -27.13 -3.87
C LEU A 122 -12.67 -25.94 -4.71
N TYR A 123 -11.85 -24.90 -4.84
CA TYR A 123 -12.32 -23.61 -5.30
C TYR A 123 -12.08 -23.35 -6.79
N ASP A 124 -12.98 -22.59 -7.39
CA ASP A 124 -12.84 -22.05 -8.75
C ASP A 124 -11.79 -20.95 -8.77
N LEU A 125 -10.57 -21.32 -9.17
CA LEU A 125 -9.45 -20.39 -9.26
C LEU A 125 -9.64 -19.37 -10.40
N GLU A 126 -10.31 -19.75 -11.49
CA GLU A 126 -10.54 -18.85 -12.62
C GLU A 126 -11.50 -17.73 -12.22
N ALA A 127 -12.64 -18.07 -11.61
CA ALA A 127 -13.57 -17.09 -11.07
C ALA A 127 -12.88 -16.19 -10.02
N PHE A 128 -12.02 -16.76 -9.17
CA PHE A 128 -11.31 -15.99 -8.16
C PHE A 128 -10.34 -14.96 -8.76
N VAL A 129 -9.54 -15.32 -9.78
CA VAL A 129 -8.56 -14.39 -10.37
C VAL A 129 -9.20 -13.34 -11.29
N LEU A 130 -10.39 -13.62 -11.81
CA LEU A 130 -11.17 -12.68 -12.62
C LEU A 130 -12.02 -11.73 -11.77
N ASP A 131 -12.19 -12.02 -10.47
CA ASP A 131 -12.82 -11.13 -9.53
C ASP A 131 -11.98 -9.85 -9.32
N GLU A 132 -12.62 -8.69 -9.48
CA GLU A 132 -11.99 -7.38 -9.38
C GLU A 132 -11.47 -7.03 -7.96
N ARG A 133 -11.62 -7.90 -6.96
CA ARG A 133 -10.97 -7.77 -5.64
C ARG A 133 -9.56 -8.34 -5.63
N ASN A 134 -9.21 -9.21 -6.57
CA ASN A 134 -8.05 -10.10 -6.48
C ASN A 134 -6.88 -9.75 -7.43
N TRP A 135 -6.79 -8.50 -7.91
CA TRP A 135 -5.72 -8.06 -8.84
C TRP A 135 -4.29 -8.37 -8.36
N ASP A 136 -4.01 -8.23 -7.06
CA ASP A 136 -2.72 -8.58 -6.48
C ASP A 136 -2.36 -10.05 -6.75
N TYR A 137 -3.35 -10.91 -6.60
CA TYR A 137 -3.16 -12.34 -6.77
C TYR A 137 -3.08 -12.73 -8.25
N SER A 138 -3.92 -12.15 -9.12
CA SER A 138 -3.84 -12.36 -10.56
C SER A 138 -2.47 -11.95 -11.11
N TYR A 139 -1.95 -10.81 -10.65
CA TYR A 139 -0.58 -10.37 -10.99
C TYR A 139 0.48 -11.35 -10.47
N ARG A 140 0.37 -11.81 -9.23
CA ARG A 140 1.30 -12.79 -8.65
C ARG A 140 1.37 -14.09 -9.43
N ILE A 141 0.23 -14.62 -9.89
CA ILE A 141 0.21 -15.81 -10.75
C ILE A 141 1.05 -15.59 -12.00
N LEU A 142 0.94 -14.42 -12.63
CA LEU A 142 1.72 -14.13 -13.84
C LEU A 142 3.21 -14.08 -13.53
N VAL A 143 3.62 -13.44 -12.44
CA VAL A 143 5.04 -13.22 -12.14
C VAL A 143 5.72 -14.44 -11.51
N GLN A 144 5.02 -15.24 -10.70
CA GLN A 144 5.56 -16.37 -9.93
C GLN A 144 5.30 -17.72 -10.62
N ASN A 145 5.88 -17.96 -11.81
CA ASN A 145 5.72 -19.24 -12.53
C ASN A 145 7.00 -20.09 -12.66
N ASP A 146 8.12 -19.61 -12.10
CA ASP A 146 9.44 -20.22 -12.25
C ASP A 146 9.55 -21.53 -11.43
N GLY A 147 9.20 -22.66 -12.06
CA GLY A 147 9.45 -23.99 -11.50
C GLY A 147 8.27 -24.95 -11.52
N LEU A 148 7.09 -24.52 -11.98
CA LEU A 148 5.95 -25.44 -12.14
C LEU A 148 6.23 -26.44 -13.27
N THR A 149 5.88 -27.71 -13.06
CA THR A 149 6.04 -28.79 -14.04
C THR A 149 4.79 -29.66 -14.14
N GLY A 150 4.69 -30.47 -15.20
CA GLY A 150 3.60 -31.42 -15.40
C GLY A 150 2.21 -30.77 -15.46
N VAL A 151 1.21 -31.44 -14.89
CA VAL A 151 -0.20 -30.99 -14.89
C VAL A 151 -0.42 -29.65 -14.21
N LEU A 152 0.44 -29.28 -13.23
CA LEU A 152 0.32 -28.01 -12.54
C LEU A 152 0.77 -26.84 -13.43
N ALA A 153 1.78 -27.05 -14.28
CA ALA A 153 2.20 -26.05 -15.27
C ALA A 153 1.13 -25.84 -16.36
N GLU A 154 0.44 -26.89 -16.78
CA GLU A 154 -0.69 -26.80 -17.71
C GLU A 154 -1.85 -26.00 -17.09
N TYR A 155 -2.23 -26.33 -15.87
CA TYR A 155 -3.27 -25.61 -15.14
C TYR A 155 -2.91 -24.13 -14.91
N HIS A 156 -1.66 -23.84 -14.54
CA HIS A 156 -1.15 -22.47 -14.41
C HIS A 156 -1.27 -21.71 -15.72
N LYS A 157 -0.88 -22.32 -16.85
CA LYS A 157 -0.97 -21.72 -18.18
C LYS A 157 -2.41 -21.37 -18.56
N ASP A 158 -3.37 -22.22 -18.22
CA ASP A 158 -4.78 -21.97 -18.48
C ASP A 158 -5.29 -20.77 -17.67
N ILE A 159 -4.99 -20.71 -16.36
CA ILE A 159 -5.35 -19.58 -15.51
C ILE A 159 -4.65 -18.28 -15.98
N ALA A 160 -3.36 -18.35 -16.30
CA ALA A 160 -2.59 -17.22 -16.80
C ALA A 160 -3.14 -16.69 -18.13
N LYS A 161 -3.71 -17.55 -18.99
CA LYS A 161 -4.36 -17.13 -20.24
C LYS A 161 -5.59 -16.26 -19.95
N SER A 162 -6.43 -16.64 -18.99
CA SER A 162 -7.61 -15.85 -18.61
C SER A 162 -7.22 -14.50 -18.01
N ILE A 163 -6.18 -14.45 -17.18
CA ILE A 163 -5.65 -13.19 -16.64
C ILE A 163 -5.08 -12.30 -17.77
N ASN A 164 -4.33 -12.87 -18.71
CA ASN A 164 -3.78 -12.10 -19.84
C ASN A 164 -4.88 -11.50 -20.73
N GLN A 165 -6.00 -12.21 -20.94
CA GLN A 165 -7.14 -11.65 -21.65
C GLN A 165 -7.72 -10.44 -20.91
N GLN A 166 -7.83 -10.51 -19.57
CA GLN A 166 -8.29 -9.39 -18.75
C GLN A 166 -7.33 -8.20 -18.81
N ILE A 167 -6.01 -8.45 -18.85
CA ILE A 167 -5.00 -7.41 -19.08
C ILE A 167 -5.26 -6.71 -20.41
N ASP A 168 -5.40 -7.47 -21.49
CA ASP A 168 -5.64 -6.92 -22.82
C ASP A 168 -6.91 -6.05 -22.83
N ASP A 169 -8.00 -6.51 -22.21
CA ASP A 169 -9.25 -5.76 -22.11
C ASP A 169 -9.09 -4.42 -21.37
N VAL A 170 -8.37 -4.43 -20.24
CA VAL A 170 -8.04 -3.22 -19.46
C VAL A 170 -7.17 -2.25 -20.27
N LEU A 171 -6.13 -2.75 -20.93
CA LEU A 171 -5.24 -1.92 -21.74
C LEU A 171 -5.97 -1.32 -22.96
N GLN A 172 -6.85 -2.08 -23.61
CA GLN A 172 -7.69 -1.53 -24.67
C GLN A 172 -8.64 -0.45 -24.15
N LYS A 173 -9.15 -0.59 -22.93
CA LYS A 173 -9.99 0.43 -22.30
C LYS A 173 -9.19 1.73 -22.06
N ILE A 174 -8.02 1.64 -21.44
CA ILE A 174 -7.12 2.79 -21.20
C ILE A 174 -6.76 3.46 -22.53
N LYS A 175 -6.41 2.67 -23.55
CA LYS A 175 -6.07 3.20 -24.88
C LYS A 175 -7.24 3.91 -25.56
N LYS A 176 -8.47 3.45 -25.35
CA LYS A 176 -9.68 4.06 -25.93
C LYS A 176 -10.06 5.39 -25.27
N THR A 177 -9.76 5.57 -23.99
CA THR A 177 -10.08 6.82 -23.27
C THR A 177 -9.06 7.93 -23.53
N ARG A 178 -7.94 7.59 -24.14
CA ARG A 178 -6.83 8.51 -24.39
C ARG A 178 -7.10 9.45 -25.55
N ILE A 179 -7.00 10.75 -25.28
CA ILE A 179 -7.20 11.83 -26.26
C ILE A 179 -5.87 12.32 -26.86
N VAL A 180 -4.77 12.22 -26.12
CA VAL A 180 -3.48 12.80 -26.47
C VAL A 180 -2.39 11.76 -26.73
N SER A 181 -1.46 12.07 -27.63
CA SER A 181 -0.28 11.24 -27.90
C SER A 181 0.71 11.31 -26.74
N SER A 182 1.26 10.17 -26.31
CA SER A 182 2.28 10.10 -25.24
C SER A 182 3.58 10.65 -25.77
N LYS A 183 3.80 10.53 -27.08
CA LYS A 183 4.97 11.10 -27.74
C LYS A 183 4.97 12.61 -27.61
N ASP A 184 3.84 13.27 -27.84
CA ASP A 184 3.76 14.73 -27.80
C ASP A 184 3.98 15.24 -26.36
N ILE A 185 3.36 14.58 -25.37
CA ILE A 185 3.57 14.88 -23.95
C ILE A 185 5.03 14.59 -23.54
N LEU A 186 5.63 13.50 -24.02
CA LEU A 186 7.02 13.17 -23.73
C LEU A 186 7.97 14.27 -24.20
N GLU A 187 7.81 14.75 -25.44
CA GLU A 187 8.68 15.82 -25.94
C GLU A 187 8.49 17.12 -25.16
N GLU A 188 7.25 17.47 -24.80
CA GLU A 188 6.94 18.62 -23.94
C GLU A 188 7.66 18.50 -22.59
N LEU A 189 7.47 17.39 -21.88
CA LEU A 189 8.07 17.14 -20.56
C LEU A 189 9.61 17.09 -20.59
N VAL A 190 10.20 16.46 -21.61
CA VAL A 190 11.66 16.40 -21.78
C VAL A 190 12.22 17.78 -22.08
N SER A 191 11.56 18.57 -22.93
CA SER A 191 12.00 19.92 -23.26
C SER A 191 11.94 20.88 -22.07
N GLU A 192 10.95 20.70 -21.18
CA GLU A 192 10.79 21.50 -19.96
C GLU A 192 11.58 20.95 -18.76
N GLN A 193 12.24 19.78 -18.89
CA GLN A 193 12.87 19.06 -17.80
C GLN A 193 11.92 18.83 -16.60
N LYS A 194 10.68 18.45 -16.87
CA LYS A 194 9.65 18.20 -15.85
C LYS A 194 9.20 16.75 -15.84
N CYS A 195 8.98 16.20 -14.65
CA CYS A 195 8.22 14.97 -14.50
C CYS A 195 6.71 15.24 -14.71
N LEU A 196 6.00 14.21 -15.16
CA LEU A 196 4.55 14.29 -15.41
C LEU A 196 3.79 14.77 -14.16
N GLY A 197 4.14 14.27 -12.97
CA GLY A 197 3.48 14.69 -11.74
C GLY A 197 3.65 16.18 -11.43
N ARG A 198 4.83 16.77 -11.71
CA ARG A 198 5.03 18.22 -11.53
C ARG A 198 4.23 19.02 -12.56
N PHE A 199 4.24 18.59 -13.81
CA PHE A 199 3.44 19.21 -14.87
C PHE A 199 1.95 19.23 -14.52
N LEU A 200 1.40 18.10 -14.06
CA LEU A 200 -0.02 18.00 -13.68
C LEU A 200 -0.36 18.87 -12.46
N ASP A 201 0.53 18.99 -11.48
CA ASP A 201 0.32 19.85 -10.31
C ASP A 201 0.21 21.33 -10.69
N GLU A 202 1.08 21.79 -11.60
CA GLU A 202 1.08 23.15 -12.16
C GLU A 202 -0.21 23.39 -12.96
N LYS A 203 -0.60 22.46 -13.84
CA LYS A 203 -1.83 22.57 -14.63
C LYS A 203 -3.10 22.52 -13.79
N LEU A 204 -3.11 21.74 -12.70
CA LEU A 204 -4.21 21.73 -11.75
C LEU A 204 -4.37 23.09 -11.07
N ASP A 205 -3.27 23.71 -10.64
CA ASP A 205 -3.29 25.02 -10.00
C ASP A 205 -3.75 26.13 -10.96
N GLU A 206 -3.23 26.13 -12.19
CA GLU A 206 -3.67 27.04 -13.27
C GLU A 206 -5.19 26.90 -13.54
N ALA A 207 -5.68 25.67 -13.72
CA ALA A 207 -7.08 25.40 -14.00
C ALA A 207 -7.99 25.83 -12.83
N ALA A 208 -7.62 25.47 -11.60
CA ALA A 208 -8.39 25.81 -10.40
C ALA A 208 -8.57 27.32 -10.20
N HIS A 209 -7.55 28.13 -10.55
CA HIS A 209 -7.54 29.58 -10.33
C HIS A 209 -7.94 30.42 -11.56
N SER A 210 -8.47 29.79 -12.62
CA SER A 210 -8.90 30.48 -13.84
C SER A 210 -10.24 31.24 -13.74
N GLY A 211 -10.76 31.41 -12.51
CA GLY A 211 -11.95 32.21 -12.22
C GLY A 211 -13.24 31.55 -12.73
N VAL A 212 -13.95 32.22 -13.64
CA VAL A 212 -15.26 31.74 -14.13
C VAL A 212 -15.12 30.44 -14.93
N ARG A 213 -13.97 30.21 -15.56
CA ARG A 213 -13.68 29.03 -16.38
C ARG A 213 -13.06 27.86 -15.60
N SER A 214 -12.94 27.94 -14.28
CA SER A 214 -12.27 26.89 -13.50
C SER A 214 -12.87 25.51 -13.70
N VAL A 215 -14.20 25.37 -13.73
CA VAL A 215 -14.85 24.06 -13.94
C VAL A 215 -14.54 23.50 -15.34
N GLU A 216 -14.63 24.33 -16.38
CA GLU A 216 -14.34 23.95 -17.77
C GLU A 216 -12.88 23.49 -17.92
N ASN A 217 -11.93 24.32 -17.47
CA ASN A 217 -10.50 24.01 -17.57
C ASN A 217 -10.09 22.77 -16.77
N LEU A 218 -10.73 22.52 -15.62
CA LEU A 218 -10.50 21.31 -14.83
C LEU A 218 -11.03 20.06 -15.55
N LEU A 219 -12.20 20.16 -16.19
CA LEU A 219 -12.73 19.06 -16.99
C LEU A 219 -11.86 18.81 -18.22
N ASP A 220 -11.43 19.85 -18.94
CA ASP A 220 -10.51 19.71 -20.08
C ASP A 220 -9.20 19.03 -19.68
N LEU A 221 -8.65 19.38 -18.49
CA LEU A 221 -7.48 18.71 -17.94
C LEU A 221 -7.74 17.23 -17.66
N ALA A 222 -8.91 16.90 -17.09
CA ALA A 222 -9.30 15.52 -16.82
C ALA A 222 -9.58 14.71 -18.10
N GLU A 223 -10.12 15.33 -19.16
CA GLU A 223 -10.29 14.65 -20.45
C GLU A 223 -8.93 14.43 -21.13
N LYS A 224 -8.01 15.41 -21.02
CA LYS A 224 -6.63 15.26 -21.53
C LYS A 224 -5.88 14.15 -20.80
N PHE A 225 -6.09 14.00 -19.49
CA PHE A 225 -5.46 12.99 -18.64
C PHE A 225 -6.51 12.22 -17.81
N PRO A 226 -7.21 11.22 -18.39
CA PRO A 226 -8.32 10.53 -17.73
C PRO A 226 -7.98 9.91 -16.37
N PHE A 227 -6.74 9.47 -16.17
CA PHE A 227 -6.29 8.93 -14.89
C PHE A 227 -6.18 10.00 -13.78
N PHE A 228 -6.01 11.28 -14.13
CA PHE A 228 -5.80 12.40 -13.22
C PHE A 228 -7.13 12.96 -12.68
N VAL A 229 -7.90 12.09 -12.02
CA VAL A 229 -9.28 12.38 -11.58
C VAL A 229 -9.36 13.41 -10.46
N ILE A 230 -8.22 13.84 -9.89
CA ILE A 230 -8.14 14.97 -8.96
C ILE A 230 -8.75 16.24 -9.61
N ALA A 231 -8.57 16.42 -10.92
CA ALA A 231 -9.18 17.52 -11.66
C ALA A 231 -10.72 17.40 -11.72
N ARG A 232 -11.27 16.17 -11.87
CA ARG A 232 -12.73 15.93 -11.79
C ARG A 232 -13.28 16.19 -10.40
N ASP A 233 -12.56 15.74 -9.36
CA ASP A 233 -12.95 15.99 -7.97
C ASP A 233 -12.98 17.49 -7.65
N ALA A 234 -11.96 18.23 -8.10
CA ALA A 234 -11.92 19.68 -7.99
C ALA A 234 -13.12 20.34 -8.69
N ALA A 235 -13.46 19.92 -9.91
CA ALA A 235 -14.62 20.42 -10.64
C ALA A 235 -15.93 20.13 -9.90
N ALA A 236 -16.08 18.90 -9.37
CA ALA A 236 -17.23 18.50 -8.58
C ALA A 236 -17.40 19.35 -7.32
N VAL A 237 -16.32 19.63 -6.57
CA VAL A 237 -16.36 20.51 -5.39
C VAL A 237 -16.86 21.91 -5.77
N LEU A 238 -16.35 22.49 -6.86
CA LEU A 238 -16.79 23.82 -7.32
C LEU A 238 -18.27 23.83 -7.75
N LEU A 239 -18.76 22.76 -8.35
CA LEU A 239 -20.17 22.60 -8.75
C LEU A 239 -21.09 22.42 -7.54
N VAL A 240 -20.67 21.63 -6.54
CA VAL A 240 -21.41 21.46 -5.28
C VAL A 240 -21.56 22.80 -4.54
N LYS A 241 -20.49 23.61 -4.47
CA LYS A 241 -20.55 24.96 -3.89
C LYS A 241 -21.49 25.92 -4.63
N LYS A 242 -21.77 25.67 -5.90
CA LYS A 242 -22.77 26.39 -6.71
C LYS A 242 -24.18 25.81 -6.61
N GLY A 243 -24.38 24.72 -5.85
CA GLY A 243 -25.65 24.00 -5.77
C GLY A 243 -25.99 23.16 -7.00
N LEU A 244 -25.03 22.93 -7.91
CA LEU A 244 -25.21 22.19 -9.17
C LEU A 244 -24.90 20.71 -8.99
N PHE A 245 -25.63 20.03 -8.11
CA PHE A 245 -25.30 18.66 -7.69
C PHE A 245 -25.35 17.63 -8.83
N LEU A 246 -26.30 17.75 -9.77
CA LEU A 246 -26.38 16.84 -10.92
C LEU A 246 -25.18 16.99 -11.85
N ASP A 247 -24.70 18.21 -12.07
CA ASP A 247 -23.52 18.45 -12.90
C ASP A 247 -22.25 18.00 -12.17
N ALA A 248 -22.19 18.12 -10.84
CA ALA A 248 -21.11 17.55 -10.05
C ALA A 248 -21.02 16.03 -10.20
N VAL A 249 -22.16 15.32 -10.23
CA VAL A 249 -22.16 13.88 -10.52
C VAL A 249 -21.64 13.62 -11.94
N LYS A 250 -22.15 14.31 -12.97
CA LYS A 250 -21.68 14.12 -14.36
C LYS A 250 -20.18 14.37 -14.52
N ALA A 251 -19.67 15.38 -13.82
CA ALA A 251 -18.24 15.72 -13.84
C ALA A 251 -17.38 14.58 -13.25
N PHE A 252 -17.88 13.93 -12.18
CA PHE A 252 -17.11 12.96 -11.41
C PHE A 252 -17.33 11.50 -11.82
N GLU A 253 -18.51 11.13 -12.33
CA GLU A 253 -18.90 9.76 -12.69
C GLU A 253 -17.89 9.03 -13.60
N PRO A 254 -17.26 9.67 -14.62
CA PRO A 254 -16.23 9.01 -15.43
C PRO A 254 -15.03 8.48 -14.64
N THR A 255 -14.79 8.98 -13.42
CA THR A 255 -13.74 8.48 -12.51
C THR A 255 -13.86 6.97 -12.27
N ILE A 256 -15.08 6.43 -12.22
CA ILE A 256 -15.32 4.99 -11.97
C ILE A 256 -14.86 4.14 -13.16
N GLU A 257 -14.76 4.70 -14.35
CA GLU A 257 -14.19 3.96 -15.47
C GLU A 257 -12.69 3.73 -15.28
N MET A 258 -11.96 4.67 -14.68
CA MET A 258 -10.51 4.58 -14.47
C MET A 258 -10.12 3.95 -13.12
N TYR A 259 -11.04 3.99 -12.15
CA TYR A 259 -10.86 3.49 -10.79
C TYR A 259 -12.11 2.75 -10.29
N PRO A 260 -12.52 1.65 -10.94
CA PRO A 260 -13.79 0.97 -10.68
C PRO A 260 -13.90 0.38 -9.27
N CYS A 261 -12.75 0.10 -8.66
CA CYS A 261 -12.62 -0.53 -7.35
C CYS A 261 -12.13 0.43 -6.27
N CYS A 262 -11.85 1.71 -6.57
CA CYS A 262 -11.30 2.62 -5.57
C CYS A 262 -12.38 3.03 -4.55
N ARG A 263 -12.18 2.71 -3.28
CA ARG A 263 -13.12 3.05 -2.20
C ARG A 263 -13.45 4.55 -2.14
N PHE A 264 -12.45 5.41 -2.28
CA PHE A 264 -12.64 6.85 -2.18
C PHE A 264 -13.46 7.41 -3.35
N SER A 265 -13.22 6.90 -4.56
CA SER A 265 -14.01 7.27 -5.74
C SER A 265 -15.45 6.79 -5.61
N LEU A 266 -15.67 5.55 -5.16
CA LEU A 266 -17.01 5.00 -4.93
C LEU A 266 -17.76 5.77 -3.83
N GLN A 267 -17.08 6.10 -2.74
CA GLN A 267 -17.63 6.92 -1.65
C GLN A 267 -18.02 8.31 -2.12
N LYS A 268 -17.11 9.04 -2.80
CA LYS A 268 -17.39 10.39 -3.31
C LYS A 268 -18.54 10.39 -4.31
N LEU A 269 -18.61 9.40 -5.19
CA LEU A 269 -19.73 9.30 -6.13
C LEU A 269 -21.05 9.00 -5.40
N SER A 270 -21.03 8.10 -4.41
CA SER A 270 -22.18 7.83 -3.54
C SER A 270 -22.69 9.11 -2.86
N GLU A 271 -21.80 9.89 -2.27
CA GLU A 271 -22.11 11.18 -1.62
C GLU A 271 -22.72 12.18 -2.61
N LEU A 272 -22.14 12.34 -3.81
CA LEU A 272 -22.67 13.22 -4.86
C LEU A 272 -24.06 12.78 -5.34
N HIS A 273 -24.31 11.48 -5.49
CA HIS A 273 -25.64 10.97 -5.80
C HIS A 273 -26.65 11.32 -4.71
N ALA A 274 -26.26 11.19 -3.44
CA ALA A 274 -27.10 11.57 -2.30
C ALA A 274 -27.46 13.06 -2.35
N LEU A 275 -26.49 13.93 -2.56
CA LEU A 275 -26.69 15.39 -2.71
C LEU A 275 -27.60 15.73 -3.90
N SER A 276 -27.56 14.93 -4.98
CA SER A 276 -28.44 15.10 -6.13
C SER A 276 -29.85 14.53 -5.96
N GLY A 277 -30.18 13.95 -4.80
CA GLY A 277 -31.47 13.31 -4.53
C GLY A 277 -31.62 11.90 -5.10
N ARG A 278 -30.54 11.30 -5.62
CA ARG A 278 -30.52 9.95 -6.21
C ARG A 278 -30.09 8.90 -5.19
N LEU A 279 -30.89 8.72 -4.14
CA LEU A 279 -30.55 7.86 -3.00
C LEU A 279 -30.30 6.39 -3.38
N LYS A 280 -31.05 5.84 -4.35
CA LYS A 280 -30.86 4.46 -4.82
C LYS A 280 -29.47 4.24 -5.42
N ASP A 281 -29.01 5.19 -6.23
CA ASP A 281 -27.67 5.13 -6.82
C ASP A 281 -26.60 5.32 -5.73
N SER A 282 -26.85 6.22 -4.79
CA SER A 282 -25.97 6.45 -3.64
C SER A 282 -25.73 5.18 -2.82
N ILE A 283 -26.81 4.48 -2.41
CA ILE A 283 -26.72 3.20 -1.68
C ILE A 283 -26.02 2.13 -2.51
N LYS A 284 -26.30 2.05 -3.82
CA LYS A 284 -25.63 1.12 -4.73
C LYS A 284 -24.11 1.30 -4.72
N PHE A 285 -23.62 2.55 -4.82
CA PHE A 285 -22.18 2.82 -4.82
C PHE A 285 -21.54 2.64 -3.44
N ALA A 286 -22.23 2.97 -2.34
CA ALA A 286 -21.75 2.68 -0.99
C ALA A 286 -21.57 1.17 -0.75
N ARG A 287 -22.57 0.36 -1.16
CA ARG A 287 -22.49 -1.11 -1.10
C ARG A 287 -21.40 -1.67 -2.01
N LYS A 288 -21.24 -1.12 -3.21
CA LYS A 288 -20.11 -1.47 -4.09
C LYS A 288 -18.77 -1.17 -3.41
N GLY A 289 -18.64 -0.03 -2.71
CA GLY A 289 -17.46 0.28 -1.90
C GLY A 289 -17.19 -0.77 -0.84
N LEU A 290 -18.21 -1.14 -0.05
CA LEU A 290 -18.11 -2.17 0.99
C LEU A 290 -17.81 -3.56 0.44
N TYR A 291 -18.21 -3.87 -0.79
CA TYR A 291 -17.84 -5.12 -1.44
C TYR A 291 -16.32 -5.27 -1.63
N TYR A 292 -15.61 -4.19 -1.98
CA TYR A 292 -14.14 -4.21 -2.08
C TYR A 292 -13.44 -3.94 -0.74
N PHE A 293 -14.07 -3.18 0.16
CA PHE A 293 -13.52 -2.78 1.45
C PHE A 293 -14.53 -3.01 2.57
N PRO A 294 -14.79 -4.28 2.93
CA PRO A 294 -15.82 -4.64 3.92
C PRO A 294 -15.55 -4.07 5.30
N ASP A 295 -14.30 -3.72 5.61
CA ASP A 295 -13.89 -3.17 6.89
C ASP A 295 -13.86 -1.64 6.94
N SER A 296 -14.19 -0.95 5.84
CA SER A 296 -14.17 0.53 5.82
C SER A 296 -15.23 1.12 6.76
N TYR A 297 -14.76 1.82 7.78
CA TYR A 297 -15.62 2.50 8.76
C TYR A 297 -16.46 3.60 8.09
N GLU A 298 -15.88 4.47 7.26
CA GLU A 298 -16.64 5.59 6.68
C GLU A 298 -17.69 5.13 5.67
N LEU A 299 -17.45 4.04 4.95
CA LEU A 299 -18.46 3.47 4.06
C LEU A 299 -19.63 2.85 4.85
N LYS A 300 -19.36 2.23 6.01
CA LYS A 300 -20.41 1.73 6.92
C LYS A 300 -21.23 2.89 7.49
N GLU A 301 -20.59 3.95 7.97
CA GLU A 301 -21.27 5.16 8.46
C GLU A 301 -22.06 5.86 7.37
N LEU A 302 -21.49 6.01 6.17
CA LEU A 302 -22.18 6.58 5.03
C LEU A 302 -23.43 5.75 4.69
N LEU A 303 -23.30 4.43 4.57
CA LEU A 303 -24.44 3.55 4.28
C LEU A 303 -25.52 3.67 5.37
N GLY A 304 -25.13 3.68 6.65
CA GLY A 304 -26.05 3.90 7.76
C GLY A 304 -26.79 5.24 7.65
N SER A 305 -26.07 6.33 7.39
CA SER A 305 -26.65 7.68 7.23
C SER A 305 -27.64 7.72 6.05
N LEU A 306 -27.28 7.10 4.92
CA LEU A 306 -28.13 7.02 3.72
C LEU A 306 -29.41 6.22 3.97
N GLU A 307 -29.34 5.11 4.73
CA GLU A 307 -30.50 4.28 5.05
C GLU A 307 -31.48 4.99 6.01
N HIS A 308 -30.99 5.92 6.84
CA HIS A 308 -31.82 6.76 7.72
C HIS A 308 -32.22 8.12 7.11
N GLY A 309 -31.68 8.47 5.93
CA GLY A 309 -31.98 9.73 5.25
C GLY A 309 -31.24 10.95 5.82
N GLU A 310 -30.14 10.74 6.54
CA GLU A 310 -29.32 11.79 7.16
C GLU A 310 -28.28 12.32 6.15
N LEU A 311 -28.58 13.46 5.53
CA LEU A 311 -27.76 14.03 4.45
C LEU A 311 -27.00 15.32 4.83
N SER A 312 -27.25 15.88 6.03
CA SER A 312 -26.63 17.13 6.49
C SER A 312 -25.11 17.04 6.45
N ASP A 313 -24.58 15.94 6.98
CA ASP A 313 -23.16 15.77 7.21
C ASP A 313 -22.41 15.61 5.89
N ILE A 314 -23.03 14.96 4.89
CA ILE A 314 -22.50 14.87 3.52
C ILE A 314 -22.40 16.26 2.90
N LYS A 315 -23.45 17.08 3.03
CA LYS A 315 -23.48 18.42 2.46
C LYS A 315 -22.43 19.32 3.13
N ASP A 316 -22.34 19.27 4.45
CA ASP A 316 -21.38 20.06 5.21
C ASP A 316 -19.95 19.64 4.90
N LYS A 317 -19.68 18.32 4.83
CA LYS A 317 -18.40 17.76 4.38
C LYS A 317 -17.99 18.34 3.03
N TRP A 318 -18.86 18.32 2.02
CA TRP A 318 -18.50 18.85 0.70
C TRP A 318 -18.35 20.38 0.66
N ASN A 319 -19.15 21.12 1.42
CA ASN A 319 -19.08 22.59 1.45
C ASN A 319 -17.77 23.12 2.04
N VAL A 320 -17.18 22.39 3.01
CA VAL A 320 -15.92 22.82 3.64
C VAL A 320 -14.67 22.46 2.83
N ARG A 321 -14.77 21.60 1.81
CA ARG A 321 -13.63 21.24 0.95
C ARG A 321 -13.14 22.47 0.18
N GLU A 322 -11.84 22.63 0.06
CA GLU A 322 -11.23 23.73 -0.71
C GLU A 322 -10.41 23.16 -1.87
N VAL A 323 -10.54 23.76 -3.05
CA VAL A 323 -9.75 23.37 -4.22
C VAL A 323 -8.51 24.24 -4.27
N ARG A 324 -7.34 23.64 -3.99
CA ARG A 324 -6.03 24.31 -4.02
C ARG A 324 -6.04 25.63 -3.24
N PRO A 325 -6.42 25.64 -1.95
CA PRO A 325 -6.55 26.89 -1.19
C PRO A 325 -5.23 27.66 -1.13
N ALA A 326 -5.25 28.98 -1.20
CA ALA A 326 -4.02 29.78 -1.13
C ALA A 326 -3.17 29.43 0.11
N LEU A 327 -1.85 29.38 -0.05
CA LEU A 327 -0.93 29.14 1.06
C LEU A 327 -1.08 30.25 2.11
N LYS A 328 -1.24 29.84 3.37
CA LYS A 328 -1.36 30.75 4.51
C LYS A 328 -0.19 30.50 5.46
N SER A 329 0.72 31.46 5.52
CA SER A 329 1.85 31.35 6.46
C SER A 329 1.34 31.25 7.89
N ARG A 330 1.98 30.37 8.66
CA ARG A 330 1.63 30.05 10.04
C ARG A 330 2.90 29.67 10.78
N LYS A 331 2.93 29.81 12.11
CA LYS A 331 3.98 29.21 12.92
C LYS A 331 3.45 27.90 13.49
N VAL A 332 4.06 26.78 13.14
CA VAL A 332 3.56 25.48 13.58
C VAL A 332 4.07 25.07 14.96
N ARG A 333 3.36 24.14 15.59
CA ARG A 333 3.82 23.37 16.75
C ARG A 333 4.00 21.94 16.29
N LEU A 334 5.03 21.25 16.76
CA LEU A 334 5.37 19.91 16.29
C LEU A 334 5.09 18.86 17.37
N ARG A 335 4.49 17.74 16.97
CA ARG A 335 4.49 16.47 17.71
C ARG A 335 5.21 15.45 16.86
N CYS A 336 6.32 14.93 17.35
CA CYS A 336 6.99 13.77 16.75
C CYS A 336 6.39 12.51 17.39
N ALA A 337 6.00 11.52 16.61
CA ALA A 337 5.41 10.29 17.12
C ALA A 337 5.94 9.07 16.37
N VAL A 338 6.58 8.15 17.09
CA VAL A 338 7.19 6.95 16.50
C VAL A 338 6.78 5.69 17.25
N PRO A 339 6.17 4.71 16.57
CA PRO A 339 5.96 3.40 17.13
C PRO A 339 7.17 2.48 16.89
N ILE A 340 7.79 2.00 17.96
CA ILE A 340 8.94 1.09 17.94
C ILE A 340 8.84 0.06 19.06
N TRP A 341 8.89 -1.22 18.69
CA TRP A 341 8.90 -2.33 19.63
C TRP A 341 9.77 -3.47 19.09
N GLY A 342 10.24 -4.31 19.99
CA GLY A 342 11.20 -5.36 19.66
C GLY A 342 12.63 -4.82 19.67
N LYS A 343 13.50 -5.60 20.30
CA LYS A 343 14.90 -5.25 20.56
C LYS A 343 15.67 -4.71 19.34
N GLU A 344 15.55 -5.36 18.19
CA GLU A 344 16.31 -4.96 16.99
C GLU A 344 15.77 -3.65 16.39
N PHE A 345 14.45 -3.46 16.33
CA PHE A 345 13.85 -2.20 15.84
C PHE A 345 14.13 -1.03 16.78
N ILE A 346 14.06 -1.25 18.10
CA ILE A 346 14.48 -0.25 19.10
C ILE A 346 15.93 0.15 18.85
N LYS A 347 16.82 -0.81 18.66
CA LYS A 347 18.23 -0.54 18.39
C LYS A 347 18.44 0.24 17.09
N ILE A 348 17.80 -0.17 15.98
CA ILE A 348 17.89 0.53 14.69
C ILE A 348 17.42 1.98 14.84
N PHE A 349 16.27 2.20 15.48
CA PHE A 349 15.76 3.54 15.71
C PHE A 349 16.71 4.36 16.56
N MET A 350 17.15 3.86 17.72
CA MET A 350 18.01 4.64 18.62
C MET A 350 19.37 4.95 17.98
N GLU A 351 20.00 3.99 17.30
CA GLU A 351 21.34 4.14 16.73
C GLU A 351 21.38 4.90 15.40
N PHE A 352 20.30 4.85 14.60
CA PHE A 352 20.23 5.46 13.27
C PHE A 352 19.14 6.53 13.20
N GLY A 353 17.88 6.16 13.41
CA GLY A 353 16.74 7.08 13.24
C GLY A 353 16.82 8.29 14.17
N LEU A 354 16.74 8.08 15.48
CA LEU A 354 16.88 9.14 16.48
C LEU A 354 18.24 9.82 16.40
N SER A 355 19.32 9.07 16.22
CA SER A 355 20.67 9.62 16.04
C SER A 355 20.77 10.63 14.90
N SER A 356 20.08 10.39 13.78
CA SER A 356 19.98 11.33 12.64
C SER A 356 19.10 12.54 12.95
N LEU A 357 17.99 12.32 13.68
CA LEU A 357 17.10 13.39 14.12
C LEU A 357 17.73 14.28 15.20
N LEU A 358 18.78 13.83 15.87
CA LEU A 358 19.55 14.62 16.84
C LEU A 358 20.66 15.48 16.18
N ALA A 359 20.82 15.43 14.86
CA ALA A 359 21.73 16.33 14.14
C ALA A 359 21.30 17.80 14.26
N SER A 360 22.25 18.74 14.15
CA SER A 360 22.02 20.15 14.49
C SER A 360 20.88 20.83 13.74
N GLY A 361 20.57 20.41 12.52
CA GLY A 361 19.46 20.94 11.72
C GLY A 361 18.11 20.27 11.96
N ASN A 362 18.04 19.29 12.85
CA ASN A 362 16.84 18.50 13.10
C ASN A 362 16.16 18.87 14.43
N ILE A 363 16.02 17.95 15.39
CA ILE A 363 15.34 18.20 16.68
C ILE A 363 15.99 19.36 17.44
N PRO A 364 17.33 19.48 17.54
CA PRO A 364 17.97 20.64 18.17
C PRO A 364 17.54 21.98 17.58
N TYR A 365 17.44 22.08 16.25
CA TYR A 365 16.92 23.28 15.59
C TYR A 365 15.44 23.48 15.89
N ALA A 366 14.63 22.42 15.74
CA ALA A 366 13.20 22.49 15.97
C ALA A 366 12.85 22.90 17.41
N ALA A 367 13.53 22.35 18.41
CA ALA A 367 13.33 22.66 19.84
C ALA A 367 13.66 24.12 20.18
N LYS A 368 14.61 24.72 19.45
CA LYS A 368 14.97 26.14 19.62
C LYS A 368 13.92 27.08 19.01
N GLU A 369 13.37 26.72 17.86
CA GLU A 369 12.57 27.62 17.03
C GLU A 369 11.05 27.35 17.09
N TYR A 370 10.63 26.22 17.68
CA TYR A 370 9.24 25.73 17.71
C TYR A 370 8.91 25.05 19.05
N ASP A 371 7.62 24.95 19.35
CA ASP A 371 7.12 24.10 20.43
C ASP A 371 7.07 22.65 19.94
N VAL A 372 7.95 21.81 20.46
CA VAL A 372 8.12 20.40 20.06
C VAL A 372 7.86 19.47 21.24
N CYS A 373 7.15 18.38 20.99
CA CYS A 373 7.08 17.22 21.89
C CYS A 373 7.38 15.92 21.12
N PHE A 374 7.81 14.88 21.84
CA PHE A 374 8.18 13.60 21.26
C PHE A 374 7.47 12.44 21.98
N ASP A 375 6.76 11.61 21.23
CA ASP A 375 6.09 10.40 21.72
C ASP A 375 6.76 9.16 21.12
N ILE A 376 7.13 8.21 21.97
CA ILE A 376 7.66 6.90 21.59
C ILE A 376 6.66 5.85 22.08
N TYR A 377 6.06 5.10 21.15
CA TYR A 377 5.16 3.99 21.47
C TYR A 377 5.96 2.70 21.51
N SER A 378 5.83 1.96 22.60
CA SER A 378 6.50 0.66 22.81
C SER A 378 5.74 -0.17 23.84
N TYR A 379 6.11 -1.42 24.06
CA TYR A 379 5.59 -2.17 25.20
C TYR A 379 6.24 -1.68 26.49
N LYS A 380 5.48 -1.68 27.58
CA LYS A 380 5.92 -1.15 28.87
C LYS A 380 7.21 -1.80 29.38
N GLU A 381 7.38 -3.10 29.17
CA GLU A 381 8.58 -3.86 29.53
C GLU A 381 9.84 -3.43 28.76
N GLU A 382 9.68 -2.75 27.61
CA GLU A 382 10.79 -2.29 26.77
C GLU A 382 11.25 -0.87 27.11
N PHE A 383 10.52 -0.15 27.97
CA PHE A 383 10.81 1.26 28.31
C PHE A 383 12.20 1.46 28.90
N GLU A 384 12.65 0.59 29.81
CA GLU A 384 13.99 0.71 30.41
C GLU A 384 15.10 0.41 29.39
N SER A 385 14.83 -0.48 28.42
CA SER A 385 15.75 -0.72 27.30
C SER A 385 15.93 0.55 26.46
N ILE A 386 14.84 1.25 26.13
CA ILE A 386 14.89 2.51 25.38
C ILE A 386 15.67 3.58 26.15
N LYS A 387 15.40 3.75 27.44
CA LYS A 387 16.08 4.74 28.30
C LYS A 387 17.58 4.47 28.47
N SER A 388 18.04 3.25 28.24
CA SER A 388 19.45 2.89 28.39
C SER A 388 20.35 3.44 27.27
N TYR A 389 19.77 3.91 26.15
CA TYR A 389 20.54 4.45 25.04
C TYR A 389 20.92 5.92 25.29
N PRO A 390 22.17 6.34 24.98
CA PRO A 390 22.59 7.75 25.15
C PRO A 390 21.74 8.76 24.38
N GLN A 391 21.13 8.36 23.27
CA GLN A 391 20.25 9.21 22.47
C GLN A 391 18.97 9.60 23.22
N TRP A 392 18.50 8.77 24.16
CA TRP A 392 17.38 9.11 25.03
C TRP A 392 17.69 10.34 25.89
N ASP A 393 18.85 10.35 26.55
CA ASP A 393 19.26 11.46 27.42
C ASP A 393 19.38 12.77 26.64
N ILE A 394 19.95 12.71 25.43
CA ILE A 394 20.07 13.87 24.54
C ILE A 394 18.67 14.37 24.16
N LEU A 395 17.78 13.48 23.72
CA LEU A 395 16.42 13.86 23.32
C LEU A 395 15.65 14.51 24.48
N GLN A 396 15.67 13.89 25.67
CA GLN A 396 14.97 14.39 26.85
C GLN A 396 15.49 15.75 27.32
N SER A 397 16.76 16.05 27.10
CA SER A 397 17.34 17.37 27.40
C SER A 397 16.86 18.47 26.45
N LEU A 398 16.37 18.11 25.26
CA LEU A 398 15.95 19.05 24.22
C LEU A 398 14.45 19.32 24.22
N VAL A 399 13.62 18.28 24.44
CA VAL A 399 12.16 18.37 24.32
C VAL A 399 11.45 17.48 25.36
N PRO A 400 10.18 17.75 25.69
CA PRO A 400 9.35 16.81 26.44
C PRO A 400 9.20 15.49 25.68
N VAL A 401 9.57 14.38 26.33
CA VAL A 401 9.46 13.02 25.77
C VAL A 401 8.47 12.19 26.59
N ARG A 402 7.59 11.44 25.90
CA ARG A 402 6.65 10.50 26.52
C ARG A 402 6.90 9.09 25.96
N LEU A 403 6.95 8.11 26.85
CA LEU A 403 6.83 6.69 26.50
C LEU A 403 5.36 6.29 26.67
N ILE A 404 4.75 5.78 25.60
CA ILE A 404 3.33 5.42 25.54
C ILE A 404 3.23 3.91 25.37
N ASP A 405 2.47 3.28 26.27
CA ASP A 405 2.30 1.83 26.30
C ASP A 405 1.34 1.38 25.18
N ILE A 406 1.80 0.49 24.32
CA ILE A 406 1.03 -0.02 23.17
C ILE A 406 -0.25 -0.71 23.66
N ASP A 407 -0.18 -1.52 24.73
CA ASP A 407 -1.34 -2.25 25.23
C ASP A 407 -2.45 -1.28 25.68
N SER A 408 -2.07 -0.19 26.35
CA SER A 408 -3.00 0.86 26.75
C SER A 408 -3.63 1.58 25.56
N VAL A 409 -2.91 1.76 24.45
CA VAL A 409 -3.50 2.31 23.23
C VAL A 409 -4.46 1.29 22.60
N MET A 410 -4.06 0.02 22.52
CA MET A 410 -4.87 -1.04 21.90
C MET A 410 -6.22 -1.22 22.61
N GLU A 411 -6.25 -1.17 23.94
CA GLU A 411 -7.50 -1.20 24.72
C GLU A 411 -8.50 -0.11 24.30
N ASN A 412 -8.02 1.06 23.91
CA ASN A 412 -8.87 2.19 23.48
C ASN A 412 -9.36 2.08 22.02
N PHE A 413 -8.79 1.16 21.22
CA PHE A 413 -9.07 1.02 19.79
C PHE A 413 -9.59 -0.37 19.40
N ALA A 414 -9.74 -1.29 20.35
CA ALA A 414 -10.08 -2.69 20.10
C ALA A 414 -11.38 -2.90 19.30
N ASP A 415 -12.37 -2.04 19.50
CA ASP A 415 -13.66 -2.13 18.80
C ASP A 415 -13.61 -1.63 17.35
N ARG A 416 -12.54 -0.93 16.95
CA ARG A 416 -12.47 -0.22 15.67
C ARG A 416 -11.59 -0.91 14.63
N PHE A 417 -10.64 -1.74 15.06
CA PHE A 417 -9.64 -2.33 14.18
C PHE A 417 -9.38 -3.79 14.53
N PRO A 418 -9.65 -4.74 13.61
CA PRO A 418 -9.26 -6.12 13.83
C PRO A 418 -7.73 -6.25 13.79
N PHE A 419 -7.15 -6.71 14.90
CA PHE A 419 -5.73 -7.00 15.00
C PHE A 419 -5.41 -8.27 14.21
N SER A 420 -4.80 -8.11 13.03
CA SER A 420 -4.43 -9.25 12.19
C SER A 420 -2.93 -9.36 11.95
N ASN A 421 -2.15 -8.28 12.11
CA ASN A 421 -0.70 -8.30 11.92
C ASN A 421 0.00 -7.09 12.56
N LYS A 422 1.34 -7.07 12.47
CA LYS A 422 2.20 -6.00 13.00
C LYS A 422 1.89 -4.60 12.45
N TYR A 423 1.45 -4.49 11.20
CA TYR A 423 1.11 -3.20 10.58
C TYR A 423 -0.19 -2.64 11.18
N SER A 424 -1.15 -3.49 11.57
CA SER A 424 -2.35 -3.05 12.29
C SER A 424 -1.99 -2.36 13.61
N CYS A 425 -1.05 -2.92 14.38
CA CYS A 425 -0.58 -2.31 15.63
C CYS A 425 0.10 -0.95 15.40
N MET A 426 0.97 -0.86 14.38
CA MET A 426 1.60 0.40 13.97
C MET A 426 0.56 1.47 13.62
N SER A 427 -0.42 1.11 12.78
CA SER A 427 -1.48 2.02 12.34
C SER A 427 -2.35 2.52 13.49
N ILE A 428 -2.59 1.69 14.51
CA ILE A 428 -3.32 2.11 15.72
C ILE A 428 -2.54 3.14 16.52
N CYS A 429 -1.23 2.93 16.73
CA CYS A 429 -0.37 3.91 17.40
C CYS A 429 -0.34 5.25 16.63
N GLN A 430 -0.26 5.18 15.31
CA GLN A 430 -0.28 6.36 14.43
C GLN A 430 -1.65 7.05 14.43
N ASN A 431 -2.77 6.31 14.48
CA ASN A 431 -4.10 6.87 14.68
C ASN A 431 -4.22 7.59 16.02
N HIS A 432 -3.75 6.98 17.11
CA HIS A 432 -3.68 7.67 18.40
C HIS A 432 -2.86 8.97 18.32
N ALA A 433 -1.72 8.96 17.63
CA ALA A 433 -0.92 10.16 17.41
C ALA A 433 -1.63 11.23 16.56
N LEU A 434 -2.42 10.84 15.55
CA LEU A 434 -3.28 11.74 14.75
C LEU A 434 -4.34 12.41 15.64
N HIS A 435 -5.03 11.63 16.48
CA HIS A 435 -6.00 12.14 17.45
C HIS A 435 -5.37 13.16 18.41
N GLN A 436 -4.27 12.78 19.06
CA GLN A 436 -3.56 13.65 20.01
C GLN A 436 -3.03 14.94 19.35
N SER A 437 -2.57 14.86 18.10
CA SER A 437 -2.09 16.03 17.34
C SER A 437 -3.23 16.97 16.98
N ALA A 438 -4.39 16.43 16.60
CA ALA A 438 -5.57 17.22 16.30
C ALA A 438 -6.09 17.95 17.55
N GLU A 439 -6.19 17.26 18.69
CA GLU A 439 -6.60 17.82 19.97
C GLU A 439 -5.69 18.99 20.41
N ASP A 440 -4.38 18.79 20.32
CA ASP A 440 -3.39 19.79 20.73
C ASP A 440 -3.08 20.85 19.66
N ARG A 441 -3.68 20.72 18.47
CA ARG A 441 -3.40 21.56 17.29
C ARG A 441 -1.90 21.63 16.96
N ARG A 442 -1.26 20.46 16.92
CA ARG A 442 0.15 20.29 16.52
C ARG A 442 0.23 19.61 15.16
N VAL A 443 1.16 20.03 14.31
CA VAL A 443 1.58 19.23 13.16
C VAL A 443 2.17 17.94 13.69
N LEU A 444 1.69 16.83 13.14
CA LEU A 444 2.22 15.51 13.44
C LEU A 444 3.37 15.20 12.48
N PHE A 445 4.51 14.77 13.03
CA PHE A 445 5.61 14.13 12.30
C PHE A 445 5.65 12.64 12.65
N LEU A 446 5.52 11.77 11.63
CA LEU A 446 5.46 10.31 11.74
C LEU A 446 6.73 9.64 11.18
N PRO A 447 7.90 9.73 11.84
CA PRO A 447 9.04 8.91 11.43
C PRO A 447 8.74 7.43 11.70
N LEU A 448 9.25 6.54 10.85
CA LEU A 448 9.28 5.10 11.10
C LEU A 448 10.59 4.70 11.79
N GLY A 449 10.58 3.59 12.52
CA GLY A 449 11.72 3.14 13.34
C GLY A 449 13.00 2.88 12.55
N ASP A 450 12.85 2.59 11.26
CA ASP A 450 13.91 2.29 10.29
C ASP A 450 14.23 3.47 9.37
N PHE A 451 13.68 4.66 9.59
CA PHE A 451 14.01 5.83 8.78
C PHE A 451 15.20 6.60 9.35
N SER A 452 16.14 6.98 8.47
CA SER A 452 17.26 7.86 8.78
C SER A 452 17.18 9.12 7.91
N PHE A 453 17.52 10.28 8.48
CA PHE A 453 17.26 11.59 7.87
C PHE A 453 18.56 12.40 7.64
N SER A 454 18.55 13.28 6.64
CA SER A 454 19.61 14.28 6.44
C SER A 454 19.63 15.31 7.57
N ASN A 455 20.77 16.00 7.75
CA ASN A 455 20.96 16.95 8.86
C ASN A 455 19.91 18.09 8.90
N HIS A 456 19.47 18.60 7.74
CA HIS A 456 18.52 19.72 7.67
C HIS A 456 17.08 19.30 7.36
N PHE A 457 16.75 18.00 7.49
CA PHE A 457 15.45 17.47 7.10
C PHE A 457 14.28 18.17 7.82
N LEU A 458 14.30 18.23 9.16
CA LEU A 458 13.21 18.88 9.91
C LEU A 458 13.20 20.39 9.72
N LYS A 459 14.36 21.05 9.66
CA LYS A 459 14.44 22.49 9.39
C LYS A 459 13.71 22.85 8.10
N ASN A 460 13.95 22.11 7.02
CA ASN A 460 13.37 22.40 5.72
C ASN A 460 11.90 21.97 5.65
N ALA A 461 11.53 20.85 6.28
CA ALA A 461 10.12 20.46 6.45
C ALA A 461 9.31 21.55 7.19
N LEU A 462 9.83 22.04 8.32
CA LEU A 462 9.19 23.09 9.12
C LEU A 462 9.08 24.41 8.34
N ALA A 463 10.08 24.76 7.52
CA ALA A 463 9.99 25.92 6.65
C ALA A 463 8.86 25.80 5.61
N LYS A 464 8.64 24.60 5.04
CA LYS A 464 7.49 24.33 4.15
C LYS A 464 6.16 24.45 4.93
N LEU A 465 6.08 23.84 6.11
CA LEU A 465 4.88 23.92 6.96
C LEU A 465 4.54 25.37 7.37
N ASP A 466 5.56 26.18 7.67
CA ASP A 466 5.41 27.59 8.04
C ASP A 466 4.97 28.47 6.85
N ARG A 467 5.26 28.06 5.61
CA ARG A 467 4.71 28.69 4.39
C ARG A 467 3.23 28.38 4.19
N GLY A 468 2.69 27.36 4.86
CA GLY A 468 1.27 27.00 4.81
C GLY A 468 0.96 25.69 4.09
N TYR A 469 1.95 24.84 3.81
CA TYR A 469 1.69 23.48 3.33
C TYR A 469 1.11 22.62 4.47
N ASP A 470 0.03 21.89 4.20
CA ASP A 470 -0.67 21.04 5.16
C ASP A 470 -0.04 19.64 5.27
N THR A 471 0.57 19.16 4.19
CA THR A 471 1.24 17.86 4.17
C THR A 471 2.60 17.95 3.51
N VAL A 472 3.60 17.30 4.11
CA VAL A 472 4.89 17.08 3.47
C VAL A 472 5.09 15.58 3.30
N PHE A 473 5.12 15.15 2.04
CA PHE A 473 5.40 13.78 1.66
C PHE A 473 6.90 13.55 1.61
N ALA A 474 7.35 12.41 2.10
CA ALA A 474 8.72 11.99 1.92
C ALA A 474 8.81 10.48 1.81
N SER A 475 9.57 10.02 0.84
CA SER A 475 9.95 8.63 0.64
C SER A 475 11.44 8.59 0.39
N GLY A 476 12.07 7.43 0.57
CA GLY A 476 13.49 7.30 0.39
C GLY A 476 13.87 5.96 -0.22
N LEU A 477 15.10 5.89 -0.72
CA LEU A 477 15.69 4.62 -1.15
C LEU A 477 15.92 3.73 0.07
N ARG A 478 15.81 2.42 -0.13
CA ARG A 478 16.28 1.44 0.88
C ARG A 478 17.80 1.34 0.89
N ALA A 479 18.39 1.40 2.08
CA ALA A 479 19.80 1.16 2.34
C ALA A 479 19.99 -0.10 3.22
N SER A 480 21.03 -0.88 2.94
CA SER A 480 21.42 -2.05 3.74
C SER A 480 21.96 -1.61 5.09
N LEU A 481 21.35 -2.11 6.16
CA LEU A 481 21.73 -1.86 7.55
C LEU A 481 23.21 -2.10 7.81
N GLN A 482 23.76 -3.22 7.31
CA GLN A 482 25.16 -3.59 7.51
C GLN A 482 26.09 -2.57 6.84
N LYS A 483 25.86 -2.30 5.55
CA LYS A 483 26.71 -1.40 4.76
C LYS A 483 26.64 0.05 5.27
N ILE A 484 25.44 0.54 5.57
CA ILE A 484 25.27 1.91 6.04
C ILE A 484 25.84 2.09 7.45
N ARG A 485 25.77 1.07 8.31
CA ARG A 485 26.41 1.06 9.63
C ARG A 485 27.92 1.23 9.51
N GLU A 486 28.56 0.48 8.63
CA GLU A 486 30.00 0.58 8.36
C GLU A 486 30.38 2.00 7.90
N LYS A 487 29.64 2.55 6.93
CA LYS A 487 29.88 3.91 6.40
C LYS A 487 29.73 4.96 7.50
N ILE A 488 28.65 4.90 8.28
CA ILE A 488 28.37 5.84 9.36
C ILE A 488 29.47 5.79 10.44
N ASN A 489 29.86 4.59 10.87
CA ASN A 489 30.89 4.41 11.89
C ASN A 489 32.29 4.83 11.41
N SER A 490 32.56 4.76 10.10
CA SER A 490 33.86 5.09 9.53
C SER A 490 34.17 6.59 9.41
N GLY A 491 33.20 7.49 9.63
CA GLY A 491 33.49 8.92 9.57
C GLY A 491 32.31 9.89 9.54
N LEU A 492 31.07 9.43 9.71
CA LEU A 492 29.90 10.32 9.69
C LEU A 492 29.26 10.53 11.08
N ARG A 493 29.77 9.86 12.12
CA ARG A 493 29.36 10.08 13.51
C ARG A 493 30.19 11.17 14.16
N LYS A 494 29.52 11.96 14.99
CA LYS A 494 30.13 12.88 15.96
C LYS A 494 29.64 12.47 17.34
N GLY A 495 30.41 11.62 18.01
CA GLY A 495 29.96 10.95 19.23
C GLY A 495 28.78 10.01 18.95
N ASN A 496 27.67 10.22 19.67
CA ASN A 496 26.45 9.40 19.56
C ASN A 496 25.46 9.89 18.49
N ILE A 497 25.77 10.99 17.79
CA ILE A 497 24.91 11.65 16.82
C ILE A 497 25.44 11.40 15.41
N PHE A 498 24.53 11.15 14.48
CA PHE A 498 24.82 11.08 13.05
C PHE A 498 24.67 12.47 12.44
N GLU A 499 25.78 13.19 12.29
CA GLU A 499 25.82 14.57 11.78
C GLU A 499 26.68 14.62 10.51
N ALA A 500 26.05 14.37 9.36
CA ALA A 500 26.67 14.40 8.04
C ALA A 500 26.09 15.53 7.19
N SER A 501 26.88 16.06 6.25
CA SER A 501 26.32 16.89 5.18
C SER A 501 25.36 16.07 4.33
N THR A 502 24.38 16.73 3.71
CA THR A 502 23.42 16.08 2.80
C THR A 502 24.13 15.28 1.70
N ASP A 503 25.21 15.83 1.12
CA ASP A 503 26.00 15.13 0.10
C ASP A 503 26.67 13.87 0.63
N ALA A 504 27.27 13.94 1.82
CA ALA A 504 27.91 12.78 2.44
C ALA A 504 26.88 11.70 2.81
N PHE A 505 25.70 12.12 3.30
CA PHE A 505 24.60 11.20 3.60
C PHE A 505 24.03 10.54 2.35
N SER A 506 23.74 11.33 1.31
CA SER A 506 23.29 10.84 -0.01
C SER A 506 24.25 9.79 -0.54
N ARG A 507 25.55 10.12 -0.59
CA ARG A 507 26.59 9.20 -1.08
C ARG A 507 26.64 7.92 -0.25
N ALA A 508 26.63 8.03 1.07
CA ALA A 508 26.67 6.87 1.96
C ALA A 508 25.46 5.94 1.74
N GLY A 509 24.26 6.51 1.58
CA GLY A 509 23.04 5.74 1.32
C GLY A 509 23.02 5.08 -0.06
N ILE A 510 23.45 5.78 -1.12
CA ILE A 510 23.58 5.20 -2.47
C ILE A 510 24.63 4.08 -2.50
N GLU A 511 25.80 4.29 -1.90
CA GLU A 511 26.85 3.26 -1.80
C GLU A 511 26.39 2.05 -0.96
N SER A 512 25.47 2.28 -0.03
CA SER A 512 24.87 1.26 0.82
C SER A 512 23.53 0.76 0.29
N MET A 513 23.18 1.03 -0.97
CA MET A 513 21.87 0.71 -1.52
C MET A 513 21.50 -0.76 -1.28
N HIS A 514 20.30 -0.97 -0.76
CA HIS A 514 19.77 -2.29 -0.45
C HIS A 514 19.61 -3.13 -1.73
N PRO A 515 19.79 -4.46 -1.70
CA PRO A 515 19.55 -5.30 -2.87
C PRO A 515 18.14 -5.14 -3.44
N PHE A 516 17.09 -4.95 -2.62
CA PHE A 516 15.73 -4.61 -3.08
C PHE A 516 15.75 -3.44 -4.09
N SER A 517 16.35 -2.30 -3.71
CA SER A 517 16.48 -1.13 -4.58
C SER A 517 17.39 -1.39 -5.77
N SER A 518 18.38 -2.28 -5.61
CA SER A 518 19.27 -2.67 -6.71
C SER A 518 18.59 -3.55 -7.75
N LEU A 519 17.67 -4.43 -7.34
CA LEU A 519 16.85 -5.26 -8.23
C LEU A 519 15.79 -4.42 -8.93
N ALA A 520 15.23 -3.41 -8.28
CA ALA A 520 14.29 -2.46 -8.89
C ALA A 520 14.84 -1.78 -10.17
N LYS A 521 16.17 -1.62 -10.25
CA LYS A 521 16.88 -1.04 -11.41
C LYS A 521 17.00 -1.97 -12.61
N LYS A 522 16.82 -3.27 -12.40
CA LYS A 522 17.15 -4.31 -13.36
C LYS A 522 15.91 -4.80 -14.10
N GLU A 523 15.96 -4.78 -15.41
CA GLU A 523 14.85 -5.23 -16.25
C GLU A 523 14.64 -6.74 -16.14
N GLU A 524 15.68 -7.52 -15.84
CA GLU A 524 15.60 -8.97 -15.64
C GLU A 524 14.98 -9.40 -14.30
N PHE A 525 14.51 -8.44 -13.51
CA PHE A 525 13.77 -8.67 -12.27
C PHE A 525 12.41 -7.98 -12.31
N SER A 526 11.37 -8.76 -11.98
CA SER A 526 9.99 -8.31 -11.87
C SER A 526 9.61 -8.21 -10.40
N PRO A 527 9.09 -7.06 -9.93
CA PRO A 527 8.58 -6.96 -8.57
C PRO A 527 7.31 -7.79 -8.40
N ILE A 528 7.05 -8.32 -7.21
CA ILE A 528 5.78 -8.95 -6.84
C ILE A 528 4.68 -7.89 -6.61
N THR A 529 5.09 -6.65 -6.33
CA THR A 529 4.22 -5.49 -6.16
C THR A 529 4.85 -4.32 -6.91
N PRO A 530 4.35 -3.95 -8.10
CA PRO A 530 4.97 -2.92 -8.96
C PRO A 530 4.66 -1.50 -8.46
N ASN A 531 5.07 -1.18 -7.23
CA ASN A 531 4.85 0.11 -6.58
C ASN A 531 6.12 0.99 -6.49
N TYR A 532 7.27 0.49 -6.94
CA TYR A 532 8.57 1.15 -6.78
C TYR A 532 9.48 0.87 -7.97
N PHE A 533 9.96 1.93 -8.62
CA PHE A 533 10.78 1.85 -9.82
C PHE A 533 12.02 2.73 -9.65
N VAL A 534 13.19 2.21 -10.00
CA VAL A 534 14.47 2.91 -9.82
C VAL A 534 15.21 2.97 -11.15
N TYR A 535 15.78 4.13 -11.42
CA TYR A 535 16.56 4.49 -12.60
C TYR A 535 17.90 5.04 -12.12
N ASP A 536 18.97 4.69 -12.81
CA ASP A 536 20.32 4.95 -12.32
C ASP A 536 21.21 5.34 -13.50
N ASP A 537 21.96 6.43 -13.35
CA ASP A 537 22.97 6.85 -14.31
C ASP A 537 24.27 7.29 -13.62
N ALA A 538 25.20 7.88 -14.35
CA ALA A 538 26.49 8.27 -13.78
C ALA A 538 26.39 9.37 -12.71
N SER A 539 25.38 10.24 -12.77
CA SER A 539 25.27 11.44 -11.94
C SER A 539 24.23 11.33 -10.84
N CYS A 540 23.17 10.54 -11.03
CA CYS A 540 22.03 10.47 -10.11
C CYS A 540 21.38 9.08 -10.04
N VAL A 541 20.54 8.91 -9.02
CA VAL A 541 19.58 7.81 -8.90
C VAL A 541 18.19 8.43 -8.85
N MET A 542 17.36 8.18 -9.86
CA MET A 542 15.98 8.62 -9.91
C MET A 542 15.06 7.47 -9.52
N TYR A 543 13.92 7.76 -8.90
CA TYR A 543 12.94 6.75 -8.59
C TYR A 543 11.54 7.35 -8.52
N SER A 544 10.55 6.47 -8.70
CA SER A 544 9.15 6.74 -8.41
C SER A 544 8.61 5.70 -7.46
N ILE A 545 7.68 6.13 -6.62
CA ILE A 545 6.96 5.28 -5.69
C ILE A 545 5.48 5.66 -5.72
N PHE A 546 4.61 4.66 -5.77
CA PHE A 546 3.16 4.87 -5.79
C PHE A 546 2.59 5.04 -4.38
N GLY A 547 3.18 4.39 -3.36
CA GLY A 547 2.86 4.62 -1.95
C GLY A 547 3.82 5.65 -1.32
N ASN A 548 3.39 6.91 -1.21
CA ASN A 548 4.22 7.96 -0.60
C ASN A 548 3.80 8.19 0.85
N ASN A 549 4.77 8.35 1.76
CA ASN A 549 4.47 8.57 3.17
C ASN A 549 4.19 10.06 3.46
N PRO A 550 3.03 10.43 4.00
CA PRO A 550 2.74 11.78 4.46
C PRO A 550 3.41 12.00 5.83
N LEU A 551 4.73 12.21 5.84
CA LEU A 551 5.48 12.27 7.10
C LEU A 551 5.07 13.44 8.00
N PHE A 552 4.67 14.57 7.42
CA PHE A 552 4.17 15.71 8.18
C PHE A 552 2.72 15.99 7.83
N ILE A 553 1.87 16.08 8.84
CA ILE A 553 0.43 16.28 8.67
C ILE A 553 -0.03 17.38 9.60
N HIS A 554 -0.48 18.49 9.02
CA HIS A 554 -1.13 19.56 9.76
C HIS A 554 -2.51 19.07 10.24
N PRO A 555 -2.90 19.36 11.50
CA PRO A 555 -4.18 18.94 12.03
C PRO A 555 -5.29 19.56 11.19
N SER A 556 -6.18 18.70 10.70
CA SER A 556 -7.34 19.10 9.91
C SER A 556 -8.52 19.47 10.82
N LYS A 557 -9.60 20.03 10.26
CA LYS A 557 -10.84 20.27 11.03
C LYS A 557 -11.49 18.97 11.52
N PHE A 558 -11.27 17.88 10.77
CA PHE A 558 -11.71 16.54 11.12
C PHE A 558 -10.50 15.75 11.59
N VAL A 559 -10.70 14.89 12.58
CA VAL A 559 -9.63 13.99 12.97
C VAL A 559 -9.45 12.97 11.86
N LEU A 560 -8.22 12.89 11.33
CA LEU A 560 -7.87 11.90 10.32
C LEU A 560 -7.71 10.54 11.01
N GLN A 561 -8.14 9.50 10.32
CA GLN A 561 -7.97 8.11 10.72
C GLN A 561 -7.40 7.34 9.54
N MET A 562 -6.63 6.30 9.79
CA MET A 562 -6.18 5.32 8.80
C MET A 562 -6.94 4.02 8.99
N ASP A 563 -7.28 3.37 7.89
CA ASP A 563 -7.86 2.04 7.86
C ASP A 563 -6.80 0.96 7.63
N THR A 564 -5.71 1.31 6.95
CA THR A 564 -4.71 0.35 6.48
C THR A 564 -3.31 0.71 6.96
N THR A 565 -2.52 1.40 6.15
CA THR A 565 -1.12 1.76 6.45
C THR A 565 -0.87 3.22 6.10
N LEU A 566 0.21 3.77 6.65
CA LEU A 566 0.65 5.16 6.45
C LEU A 566 0.74 5.59 4.98
N ASP A 567 1.13 4.69 4.08
CA ASP A 567 1.39 4.92 2.66
C ASP A 567 0.21 4.53 1.74
N ALA A 568 -0.79 3.82 2.27
CA ALA A 568 -1.91 3.32 1.48
C ALA A 568 -3.06 4.33 1.43
N ASP A 569 -3.57 4.77 2.58
CA ASP A 569 -4.80 5.55 2.62
C ASP A 569 -4.71 6.91 3.32
N LEU A 570 -3.76 7.07 4.23
CA LEU A 570 -3.49 8.39 4.83
C LEU A 570 -3.11 9.46 3.80
N PRO A 571 -2.35 9.20 2.71
CA PRO A 571 -2.04 10.22 1.70
C PRO A 571 -3.29 10.89 1.15
N TYR A 572 -4.30 10.07 0.84
CA TYR A 572 -5.57 10.52 0.29
C TYR A 572 -6.32 11.38 1.31
N ARG A 573 -6.37 10.94 2.57
CA ARG A 573 -7.08 11.65 3.64
C ARG A 573 -6.40 12.96 4.04
N ALA A 574 -5.07 12.94 4.19
CA ALA A 574 -4.27 14.10 4.59
C ALA A 574 -4.34 15.24 3.57
N THR A 575 -4.61 14.94 2.30
CA THR A 575 -4.66 15.92 1.21
C THR A 575 -6.06 16.18 0.65
N ASP A 576 -7.11 15.62 1.26
CA ASP A 576 -8.48 15.63 0.70
C ASP A 576 -8.52 15.17 -0.77
N GLY A 577 -7.89 14.04 -1.08
CA GLY A 577 -7.78 13.48 -2.42
C GLY A 577 -6.93 14.33 -3.37
N GLY A 578 -5.92 15.04 -2.85
CA GLY A 578 -5.04 15.91 -3.63
C GLY A 578 -5.55 17.33 -3.86
N LEU A 579 -6.67 17.73 -3.25
CA LEU A 579 -7.20 19.09 -3.35
C LEU A 579 -6.51 20.08 -2.40
N GLY A 580 -6.04 19.60 -1.25
CA GLY A 580 -5.34 20.37 -0.24
C GLY A 580 -3.94 20.81 -0.68
N ARG A 581 -3.24 21.55 0.20
CA ARG A 581 -1.87 22.00 -0.07
C ARG A 581 -0.86 21.01 0.49
N TYR A 582 -0.11 20.39 -0.40
CA TYR A 582 0.96 19.47 -0.06
C TYR A 582 2.22 19.76 -0.87
N THR A 583 3.32 19.18 -0.43
CA THR A 583 4.64 19.27 -1.07
C THR A 583 5.39 17.97 -0.81
N PHE A 584 6.47 17.76 -1.53
CA PHE A 584 7.38 16.62 -1.35
C PHE A 584 8.70 17.09 -0.75
N ALA A 585 9.40 16.15 -0.11
CA ALA A 585 10.79 16.22 0.27
C ALA A 585 11.63 15.91 -0.97
N ASP A 586 11.86 16.90 -1.82
CA ASP A 586 12.68 16.74 -3.00
C ASP A 586 14.17 16.89 -2.68
N ASP A 587 15.00 16.17 -3.44
CA ASP A 587 16.44 16.08 -3.21
C ASP A 587 17.20 17.41 -3.40
N ASN A 588 16.54 18.42 -3.98
CA ASN A 588 17.08 19.77 -4.14
C ASN A 588 16.88 20.67 -2.91
N GLU A 589 16.18 20.19 -1.87
CA GLU A 589 15.92 20.96 -0.66
C GLU A 589 16.59 20.36 0.59
N GLU A 590 17.66 19.58 0.41
CA GLU A 590 18.40 18.92 1.50
C GLU A 590 17.53 18.03 2.40
N MET A 591 16.35 17.60 1.93
CA MET A 591 15.41 16.73 2.64
C MET A 591 15.53 15.30 2.13
N LEU A 592 16.59 14.60 2.53
CA LEU A 592 16.80 13.21 2.17
C LEU A 592 16.47 12.28 3.34
N LEU A 593 15.94 11.11 3.01
CA LEU A 593 15.81 10.02 3.97
C LEU A 593 16.22 8.69 3.33
N PHE A 594 16.62 7.71 4.14
CA PHE A 594 16.79 6.33 3.72
C PHE A 594 16.00 5.41 4.66
N GLU A 595 15.36 4.41 4.08
CA GLU A 595 14.75 3.29 4.84
C GLU A 595 15.84 2.24 5.07
N ILE A 596 16.12 1.91 6.33
CA ILE A 596 17.22 1.04 6.72
C ILE A 596 16.70 -0.39 6.88
N VAL A 597 17.10 -1.27 5.96
CA VAL A 597 16.61 -2.65 5.87
C VAL A 597 17.77 -3.62 6.04
N ASP A 598 17.54 -4.75 6.72
CA ASP A 598 18.54 -5.82 6.77
C ASP A 598 18.87 -6.30 5.35
N GLY A 599 20.16 -6.43 5.01
CA GLY A 599 20.60 -6.75 3.64
C GLY A 599 20.09 -8.08 3.06
N THR A 600 19.48 -8.93 3.88
CA THR A 600 18.91 -10.24 3.48
C THR A 600 17.38 -10.27 3.45
N GLU A 601 16.72 -9.22 3.95
CA GLU A 601 15.25 -9.14 3.97
C GLU A 601 14.68 -8.60 2.65
N GLU A 602 13.38 -8.80 2.42
CA GLU A 602 12.62 -8.27 1.27
C GLU A 602 13.14 -8.72 -0.12
N LEU A 603 14.06 -9.68 -0.19
CA LEU A 603 14.60 -10.19 -1.46
C LEU A 603 13.59 -11.06 -2.21
N ASP A 604 12.67 -11.67 -1.48
CA ASP A 604 11.55 -12.47 -1.98
C ASP A 604 10.50 -11.61 -2.70
N ARG A 605 10.58 -10.28 -2.62
CA ARG A 605 9.69 -9.34 -3.32
C ARG A 605 9.99 -9.20 -4.82
N TYR A 606 11.03 -9.85 -5.33
CA TYR A 606 11.35 -9.87 -6.75
C TYR A 606 11.48 -11.30 -7.28
N VAL A 607 11.03 -11.48 -8.51
CA VAL A 607 11.23 -12.72 -9.27
C VAL A 607 12.22 -12.45 -10.40
N LYS A 608 13.09 -13.42 -10.66
CA LYS A 608 14.12 -13.34 -11.73
C LYS A 608 13.48 -13.59 -13.10
N ARG A 609 12.76 -12.59 -13.58
CA ARG A 609 12.03 -12.58 -14.84
C ARG A 609 12.05 -11.18 -15.44
N ASN A 610 12.14 -11.10 -16.77
CA ASN A 610 12.02 -9.85 -17.50
C ASN A 610 10.70 -9.14 -17.17
N ARG A 611 10.82 -7.90 -16.72
CA ARG A 611 9.69 -7.05 -16.34
C ARG A 611 8.78 -6.78 -17.53
N ASN A 612 7.50 -7.13 -17.36
CA ASN A 612 6.46 -6.82 -18.34
C ASN A 612 5.68 -5.57 -17.90
N LEU A 613 5.77 -4.51 -18.69
CA LEU A 613 5.13 -3.23 -18.36
C LEU A 613 3.60 -3.33 -18.37
N ASN A 614 3.02 -4.14 -19.27
CA ASN A 614 1.58 -4.36 -19.37
C ASN A 614 1.00 -4.98 -18.08
N GLU A 615 1.71 -5.94 -17.50
CA GLU A 615 1.33 -6.57 -16.23
C GLU A 615 1.41 -5.56 -15.08
N CYS A 616 2.43 -4.69 -15.09
CA CYS A 616 2.56 -3.61 -14.10
C CYS A 616 1.42 -2.59 -14.23
N ILE A 617 1.08 -2.18 -15.45
CA ILE A 617 -0.03 -1.26 -15.73
C ILE A 617 -1.36 -1.84 -15.24
N TYR A 618 -1.61 -3.13 -15.51
CA TYR A 618 -2.78 -3.85 -15.00
C TYR A 618 -2.87 -3.80 -13.48
N TRP A 619 -1.77 -4.10 -12.78
CA TRP A 619 -1.72 -4.03 -11.33
C TRP A 619 -2.00 -2.61 -10.81
N LEU A 620 -1.30 -1.62 -11.37
CA LEU A 620 -1.47 -0.21 -11.02
C LEU A 620 -2.92 0.22 -11.22
N TYR A 621 -3.54 -0.18 -12.34
CA TYR A 621 -4.92 0.12 -12.68
C TYR A 621 -5.92 -0.39 -11.62
N GLY A 622 -5.73 -1.62 -11.13
CA GLY A 622 -6.62 -2.24 -10.16
C GLY A 622 -6.36 -1.88 -8.70
N ARG A 623 -5.11 -1.52 -8.34
CA ARG A 623 -4.68 -1.48 -6.92
C ARG A 623 -4.25 -0.11 -6.41
N THR A 624 -3.95 0.83 -7.29
CA THR A 624 -3.62 2.20 -6.86
C THR A 624 -4.86 3.08 -6.85
N ASP A 625 -5.07 3.81 -5.77
CA ASP A 625 -6.04 4.90 -5.74
C ASP A 625 -5.54 6.07 -6.63
N PRO A 626 -6.42 7.04 -6.96
CA PRO A 626 -6.03 8.08 -7.89
C PRO A 626 -4.90 9.00 -7.44
N LEU A 627 -4.77 9.24 -6.14
CA LEU A 627 -3.69 10.07 -5.62
C LEU A 627 -2.36 9.31 -5.70
N SER A 628 -2.34 8.04 -5.29
CA SER A 628 -1.16 7.18 -5.39
C SER A 628 -0.70 7.00 -6.85
N ARG A 629 -1.64 6.82 -7.80
CA ARG A 629 -1.31 6.74 -9.23
C ARG A 629 -0.68 8.03 -9.74
N TYR A 630 -1.22 9.18 -9.34
CA TYR A 630 -0.63 10.48 -9.64
C TYR A 630 0.75 10.65 -9.00
N PHE A 631 0.92 10.29 -7.73
CA PHE A 631 2.20 10.40 -7.05
C PHE A 631 3.29 9.51 -7.67
N GLY A 632 2.93 8.34 -8.20
CA GLY A 632 3.87 7.49 -8.96
C GLY A 632 4.41 8.14 -10.24
N THR A 633 3.80 9.24 -10.72
CA THR A 633 4.32 10.04 -11.85
C THR A 633 5.30 11.14 -11.42
N ARG A 634 5.55 11.28 -10.12
CA ARG A 634 6.55 12.18 -9.55
C ARG A 634 7.92 11.50 -9.57
N MET A 635 8.94 12.32 -9.76
CA MET A 635 10.34 11.89 -9.74
C MET A 635 11.00 12.38 -8.47
N MET A 636 11.68 11.48 -7.79
CA MET A 636 12.60 11.75 -6.70
C MET A 636 14.02 11.44 -7.20
N MET A 637 15.06 12.16 -6.75
CA MET A 637 16.37 12.13 -7.45
C MET A 637 17.58 12.35 -6.53
N TYR A 638 18.28 11.28 -6.16
CA TYR A 638 19.50 11.41 -5.36
C TYR A 638 20.71 11.74 -6.23
N ASN A 639 21.34 12.87 -5.96
CA ASN A 639 22.59 13.27 -6.61
C ASN A 639 23.79 12.50 -6.03
N LYS A 640 24.59 11.86 -6.89
CA LYS A 640 25.81 11.13 -6.46
C LYS A 640 26.96 12.09 -6.12
N ASN A 641 27.02 13.23 -6.81
CA ASN A 641 28.12 14.20 -6.74
C ASN A 641 27.67 15.62 -6.31
N GLY A 642 26.50 15.78 -5.70
CA GLY A 642 26.01 17.06 -5.17
C GLY A 642 25.45 18.06 -6.20
N THR A 643 25.78 17.95 -7.49
CA THR A 643 25.28 18.87 -8.55
C THR A 643 24.94 18.16 -9.87
N GLY A 644 24.52 16.90 -9.81
CA GLY A 644 24.32 16.09 -11.01
C GLY A 644 23.01 16.40 -11.73
N GLU A 645 23.05 17.02 -12.91
CA GLU A 645 21.95 16.87 -13.85
C GLU A 645 21.92 15.41 -14.32
N SER A 646 20.72 14.79 -14.37
CA SER A 646 20.57 13.45 -14.97
C SER A 646 20.94 13.50 -16.44
N SER A 647 21.46 12.39 -16.96
CA SER A 647 21.58 12.25 -18.40
C SER A 647 20.21 12.37 -19.07
N CYS A 648 20.15 13.10 -20.19
CA CYS A 648 18.91 13.27 -20.95
C CYS A 648 18.26 11.92 -21.32
N ALA A 649 19.05 10.85 -21.51
CA ALA A 649 18.54 9.52 -21.82
C ALA A 649 17.80 8.85 -20.65
N THR A 650 18.39 8.83 -19.44
CA THR A 650 17.76 8.19 -18.27
C THR A 650 16.54 8.96 -17.82
N PHE A 651 16.61 10.30 -17.82
CA PHE A 651 15.44 11.14 -17.54
C PHE A 651 14.32 10.88 -18.55
N ARG A 652 14.63 10.85 -19.85
CA ARG A 652 13.65 10.54 -20.90
C ARG A 652 13.02 9.16 -20.72
N LYS A 653 13.80 8.14 -20.34
CA LYS A 653 13.26 6.81 -20.03
C LYS A 653 12.31 6.85 -18.83
N PHE A 654 12.66 7.55 -17.75
CA PHE A 654 11.78 7.73 -16.60
C PHE A 654 10.43 8.35 -17.02
N ILE A 655 10.46 9.40 -17.85
CA ILE A 655 9.24 10.06 -18.33
C ILE A 655 8.42 9.13 -19.22
N GLN A 656 9.06 8.41 -20.14
CA GLN A 656 8.40 7.45 -21.01
C GLN A 656 7.68 6.36 -20.20
N ASP A 657 8.38 5.70 -19.27
CA ASP A 657 7.78 4.66 -18.43
C ASP A 657 6.65 5.26 -17.55
N SER A 658 6.84 6.47 -17.01
CA SER A 658 5.80 7.16 -16.22
C SER A 658 4.54 7.45 -17.03
N LEU A 659 4.69 7.81 -18.31
CA LEU A 659 3.56 8.00 -19.22
C LEU A 659 2.90 6.66 -19.53
N ASP A 660 3.67 5.62 -19.84
CA ASP A 660 3.14 4.29 -20.16
C ASP A 660 2.39 3.67 -18.97
N PHE A 661 2.78 3.97 -17.73
CA PHE A 661 2.07 3.53 -16.53
C PHE A 661 0.66 4.12 -16.39
N VAL A 662 0.37 5.26 -17.02
CA VAL A 662 -0.85 6.03 -16.76
C VAL A 662 -1.64 6.49 -18.00
N LEU A 663 -1.10 6.35 -19.22
CA LEU A 663 -1.67 6.74 -20.52
C LEU A 663 -1.55 5.63 -21.58
#